data_AF-A0AAE1XUL3-F1
#
_entry.id   AF-A0AAE1XUL3-F1
#
_cell.length_a   1.000
_cell.length_b   1.000
_cell.length_c   1.000
_cell.angle_alpha   90.00
_cell.angle_beta   90.00
_cell.angle_gamma   90.00
#
_symmetry.space_group_name_H-M   'P 1'
#
loop_
_entity.id
_entity.type
_entity.pdbx_description
1 polymer ?
#
loop_
_entity_poly.entity_id
_entity_poly.type
_entity_poly.pdbx_seq_one_letter_code
_entity_poly.pdbx_strand_id
1 'polypeptide(L)'
;MNRLLRRYTLGGLRGFAVQSGKGPHLQNLKIDGIKDIIAVASGKGGVGKSTTAVNLAVSLANKCQLKVGLLDADVYGPSIPIMMKLHGKPEVSADKKMIPIENYGVKCMSMGSLVAEGEAIVWRGPMVMKALEQMTRGVHWGHLDILVVDMPPGTGDAQISISQRLQLSGALIVSTPQDVALMDARRGVKMFSQVNVPILGILENMSYFKCPNCSEPYYIFGKGGAQKTADEMGMKFLGEVPLETRIRSGSDEGVPVVISNPDSSVSQAYSDVAKKWWGLTFERVLHCDSDADSDSDSDSDYSLFGCSLPIPIFSSIKFSIRFTVALSLKSNYALFSSPYPNTLHTPRLSPPVLRRNFCYYSVLKCRGIEIPLPKPRLNSLSYGNGSVEDERIKPVVVKEIDVATIGNLCVDVVLSVPKLPPKPLDERKAYMEELAKSPPDKIYWEAGGNCNMAIAAARLGLHVTVVGHVGDEIYGHFLLDVLHDEGISMVEMNEQNGVIDTLSTAYETLLCWVLVDPLQRHGFCSCTDFSEEPAFSWLSTLSTTAKMAIRRAKIIFCNGYGFDELSPSLLVSALNYAVEVGTSIFFDPGPRGKSLSTGTLEEQKALDHYLRMSDVLLLTSEEAESLTGTEDPIVAGQKLLKKGIRTKWVIIKMGPKGSILITPSSISCAPAFKVNVIDTVGCGDSFVAAIAFGFIHKLPLVYTLTIANAVGAATAMGCGAGRNVAKLKQVLELVRGSNLNEDDKFWEELLKKHSDTEEITLLTKAVINGSNNWLQRVSLQKVVGELLPKLECAQAKQGFYMVNGIISTSKGSMMTARLYLLEHLPPLVCKISAYLFCSHAEHNKIFWVNWIAYLLPSKLLAIEAITRYLGSHFETWAAIF
;
A
#
# COMPACT_ATOMS: atom_id res chain seq x y z
N MET A 1 49.55 -1.68 -40.56
CA MET A 1 48.61 -0.78 -41.26
C MET A 1 47.78 -1.52 -42.33
N ASN A 2 47.25 -2.72 -42.02
CA ASN A 2 46.32 -3.51 -42.88
C ASN A 2 45.73 -4.70 -42.08
N ARG A 3 45.13 -4.44 -40.92
CA ARG A 3 44.34 -5.45 -40.16
C ARG A 3 43.11 -4.81 -39.50
N LEU A 4 42.53 -3.86 -40.23
CA LEU A 4 41.19 -3.33 -40.01
C LEU A 4 40.41 -3.66 -41.27
N LEU A 5 39.17 -4.12 -41.08
CA LEU A 5 38.09 -4.32 -42.06
C LEU A 5 37.78 -5.77 -42.42
N ARG A 6 36.66 -6.20 -41.83
CA ARG A 6 35.66 -7.17 -42.30
C ARG A 6 35.91 -8.64 -41.92
N ARG A 7 34.90 -9.39 -41.48
CA ARG A 7 33.51 -9.15 -41.04
C ARG A 7 33.02 -10.56 -40.65
N TYR A 8 32.34 -10.68 -39.50
CA TYR A 8 31.19 -11.56 -39.17
C TYR A 8 31.26 -13.07 -39.58
N THR A 9 30.97 -14.07 -38.74
CA THR A 9 29.75 -14.26 -37.93
C THR A 9 29.91 -15.50 -37.02
N LEU A 10 29.10 -15.55 -35.94
CA LEU A 10 28.60 -16.73 -35.20
C LEU A 10 29.60 -17.60 -34.39
N GLY A 11 29.78 -17.23 -33.12
CA GLY A 11 30.31 -18.12 -32.08
C GLY A 11 29.20 -18.48 -31.08
N GLY A 12 28.78 -19.74 -31.11
CA GLY A 12 27.83 -20.34 -30.17
C GLY A 12 28.36 -20.33 -28.73
N LEU A 13 27.45 -20.08 -27.79
CA LEU A 13 27.72 -20.12 -26.35
C LEU A 13 27.70 -21.56 -25.85
N ARG A 14 28.84 -21.97 -25.27
CA ARG A 14 29.02 -23.19 -24.49
C ARG A 14 28.10 -23.16 -23.26
N GLY A 15 27.37 -24.25 -23.06
CA GLY A 15 26.54 -24.48 -21.88
C GLY A 15 27.35 -24.50 -20.58
N PHE A 16 26.84 -23.79 -19.57
CA PHE A 16 27.19 -23.97 -18.18
C PHE A 16 26.08 -24.79 -17.51
N ALA A 17 26.37 -26.05 -17.20
CA ALA A 17 25.55 -26.87 -16.32
C ALA A 17 25.61 -26.29 -14.90
N VAL A 18 24.50 -25.74 -14.40
CA VAL A 18 24.35 -25.30 -13.02
C VAL A 18 23.74 -26.44 -12.21
N GLN A 19 24.51 -26.93 -11.23
CA GLN A 19 24.06 -27.87 -10.21
C GLN A 19 22.85 -27.32 -9.45
N SER A 20 21.81 -28.14 -9.36
CA SER A 20 20.57 -27.87 -8.64
C SER A 20 20.81 -27.72 -7.12
N GLY A 21 20.96 -26.48 -6.66
CA GLY A 21 20.87 -26.13 -5.25
C GLY A 21 19.41 -26.13 -4.79
N LYS A 22 19.01 -27.12 -3.99
CA LYS A 22 17.70 -27.17 -3.31
C LYS A 22 17.62 -26.06 -2.24
N GLY A 23 17.00 -24.93 -2.58
CA GLY A 23 16.46 -23.97 -1.61
C GLY A 23 15.02 -24.36 -1.20
N PRO A 24 14.56 -24.05 0.02
CA PRO A 24 13.22 -24.43 0.47
C PRO A 24 12.16 -23.50 -0.16
N HIS A 25 11.11 -24.11 -0.73
CA HIS A 25 9.86 -23.51 -1.27
C HIS A 25 9.82 -22.94 -2.72
N LEU A 26 10.30 -23.69 -3.71
CA LEU A 26 9.89 -23.49 -5.13
C LEU A 26 9.03 -24.63 -5.69
N GLN A 27 8.56 -25.55 -4.83
CA GLN A 27 7.92 -26.80 -5.26
C GLN A 27 6.39 -26.75 -5.49
N ASN A 28 5.68 -25.62 -5.31
CA ASN A 28 4.22 -25.68 -5.10
C ASN A 28 3.31 -24.81 -5.99
N LEU A 29 3.75 -24.34 -7.17
CA LEU A 29 2.91 -23.56 -8.10
C LEU A 29 2.09 -24.40 -9.09
N LYS A 30 2.44 -25.68 -9.27
CA LYS A 30 1.68 -26.63 -10.11
C LYS A 30 0.55 -27.26 -9.31
N ILE A 31 -0.59 -27.51 -9.97
CA ILE A 31 -1.65 -28.37 -9.44
C ILE A 31 -1.38 -29.77 -9.99
N ASP A 32 -1.22 -30.75 -9.09
CA ASP A 32 -0.94 -32.13 -9.47
C ASP A 32 -2.03 -32.68 -10.39
N GLY A 33 -1.61 -33.32 -11.50
CA GLY A 33 -2.50 -33.93 -12.48
C GLY A 33 -3.00 -32.99 -13.58
N ILE A 34 -2.69 -31.68 -13.53
CA ILE A 34 -3.12 -30.71 -14.54
C ILE A 34 -1.94 -30.34 -15.45
N LYS A 35 -2.09 -30.51 -16.78
CA LYS A 35 -1.04 -30.17 -17.75
C LYS A 35 -0.93 -28.66 -17.99
N ASP A 36 -2.03 -28.02 -18.37
CA ASP A 36 -2.08 -26.58 -18.67
C ASP A 36 -3.17 -25.84 -17.90
N ILE A 37 -2.90 -24.58 -17.55
CA ILE A 37 -3.87 -23.69 -16.89
C ILE A 37 -4.02 -22.41 -17.71
N ILE A 38 -5.22 -22.09 -18.17
CA ILE A 38 -5.51 -20.82 -18.86
C ILE A 38 -6.34 -19.92 -17.94
N ALA A 39 -5.93 -18.67 -17.83
CA ALA A 39 -6.77 -17.62 -17.28
C ALA A 39 -7.66 -16.99 -18.37
N VAL A 40 -8.97 -16.95 -18.16
CA VAL A 40 -9.91 -16.15 -18.95
C VAL A 40 -10.21 -14.89 -18.15
N ALA A 41 -9.77 -13.74 -18.66
CA ALA A 41 -9.81 -12.49 -17.93
C ALA A 41 -10.44 -11.37 -18.76
N SER A 42 -10.97 -10.38 -18.04
CA SER A 42 -11.44 -9.13 -18.61
C SER A 42 -11.01 -7.97 -17.71
N GLY A 43 -10.74 -6.81 -18.30
CA GLY A 43 -10.47 -5.62 -17.50
C GLY A 43 -11.72 -5.01 -16.88
N LYS A 44 -12.91 -5.29 -17.44
CA LYS A 44 -14.20 -4.74 -17.01
C LYS A 44 -15.20 -5.86 -16.70
N GLY A 45 -16.12 -5.61 -15.77
CA GLY A 45 -17.30 -6.45 -15.55
C GLY A 45 -18.32 -6.34 -16.70
N GLY A 46 -19.07 -7.41 -16.95
CA GLY A 46 -20.19 -7.39 -17.92
C GLY A 46 -19.82 -7.58 -19.40
N VAL A 47 -18.55 -7.83 -19.75
CA VAL A 47 -18.13 -8.09 -21.14
C VAL A 47 -18.34 -9.55 -21.60
N GLY A 48 -18.90 -10.41 -20.75
CA GLY A 48 -19.16 -11.83 -21.04
C GLY A 48 -17.97 -12.78 -20.85
N LYS A 49 -17.07 -12.46 -19.89
CA LYS A 49 -15.92 -13.28 -19.49
C LYS A 49 -16.34 -14.71 -19.06
N SER A 50 -17.24 -14.85 -18.09
CA SER A 50 -17.69 -16.16 -17.58
C SER A 50 -18.42 -16.98 -18.65
N THR A 51 -19.24 -16.31 -19.46
CA THR A 51 -19.87 -16.91 -20.64
C THR A 51 -18.87 -17.46 -21.63
N THR A 52 -17.79 -16.71 -21.88
CA THR A 52 -16.69 -17.15 -22.72
C THR A 52 -15.97 -18.35 -22.10
N ALA A 53 -15.64 -18.29 -20.80
CA ALA A 53 -14.94 -19.36 -20.09
C ALA A 53 -15.72 -20.69 -20.15
N VAL A 54 -17.03 -20.65 -19.90
CA VAL A 54 -17.93 -21.81 -19.98
C VAL A 54 -17.96 -22.41 -21.39
N ASN A 55 -18.25 -21.60 -22.41
CA ASN A 55 -18.38 -22.11 -23.78
C ASN A 55 -17.04 -22.56 -24.36
N LEU A 56 -15.94 -21.92 -23.97
CA LEU A 56 -14.58 -22.37 -24.31
C LEU A 56 -14.27 -23.72 -23.68
N ALA A 57 -14.51 -23.90 -22.37
CA ALA A 57 -14.24 -25.15 -21.66
C ALA A 57 -15.04 -26.32 -22.26
N VAL A 58 -16.33 -26.12 -22.52
CA VAL A 58 -17.20 -27.13 -23.12
C VAL A 58 -16.80 -27.44 -24.57
N SER A 59 -16.34 -26.43 -25.33
CA SER A 59 -15.80 -26.66 -26.69
C SER A 59 -14.51 -27.46 -26.68
N LEU A 60 -13.61 -27.19 -25.74
CA LEU A 60 -12.37 -27.96 -25.56
C LEU A 60 -12.66 -29.42 -25.20
N ALA A 61 -13.65 -29.67 -24.34
CA ALA A 61 -14.05 -31.04 -23.97
C ALA A 61 -14.69 -31.78 -25.15
N ASN A 62 -15.68 -31.18 -25.81
CA ASN A 62 -16.53 -31.91 -26.76
C ASN A 62 -16.04 -31.86 -28.21
N LYS A 63 -15.32 -30.80 -28.62
CA LYS A 63 -14.79 -30.66 -29.99
C LYS A 63 -13.33 -31.06 -30.09
N CYS A 64 -12.54 -30.81 -29.04
CA CYS A 64 -11.11 -31.18 -29.01
C CYS A 64 -10.84 -32.47 -28.22
N GLN A 65 -11.87 -33.07 -27.60
CA GLN A 65 -11.77 -34.34 -26.85
C GLN A 65 -10.75 -34.29 -25.70
N LEU A 66 -10.59 -33.12 -25.09
CA LEU A 66 -9.67 -32.90 -23.97
C LEU A 66 -10.35 -33.18 -22.63
N LYS A 67 -9.57 -33.58 -21.64
CA LYS A 67 -10.03 -33.63 -20.24
C LYS A 67 -9.95 -32.22 -19.65
N VAL A 68 -11.10 -31.58 -19.49
CA VAL A 68 -11.20 -30.16 -19.11
C VAL A 68 -11.74 -29.99 -17.70
N GLY A 69 -11.08 -29.12 -16.95
CA GLY A 69 -11.61 -28.52 -15.72
C GLY A 69 -12.02 -27.06 -15.95
N LEU A 70 -13.00 -26.60 -15.19
CA LEU A 70 -13.44 -25.21 -15.13
C LEU A 70 -13.47 -24.76 -13.67
N LEU A 71 -12.66 -23.76 -13.35
CA LEU A 71 -12.58 -23.14 -12.03
C LEU A 71 -13.19 -21.75 -12.08
N ASP A 72 -14.24 -21.53 -11.30
CA ASP A 72 -14.80 -20.20 -11.06
C ASP A 72 -14.01 -19.50 -9.96
N ALA A 73 -13.21 -18.52 -10.34
CA ALA A 73 -12.41 -17.73 -9.42
C ALA A 73 -13.05 -16.35 -9.14
N ASP A 74 -14.26 -16.10 -9.66
CA ASP A 74 -15.00 -14.85 -9.48
C ASP A 74 -15.82 -14.91 -8.17
N VAL A 75 -15.15 -14.57 -7.07
CA VAL A 75 -15.69 -14.77 -5.71
C VAL A 75 -16.92 -13.89 -5.41
N TYR A 76 -17.10 -12.79 -6.14
CA TYR A 76 -18.16 -11.81 -5.90
C TYR A 76 -19.43 -12.08 -6.72
N GLY A 77 -19.38 -12.94 -7.73
CA GLY A 77 -20.50 -13.24 -8.60
C GLY A 77 -20.38 -14.61 -9.26
N PRO A 78 -20.43 -15.71 -8.48
CA PRO A 78 -20.18 -17.06 -9.00
C PRO A 78 -21.29 -17.48 -9.97
N SER A 79 -21.05 -17.30 -11.27
CA SER A 79 -22.03 -17.52 -12.33
C SER A 79 -21.98 -18.95 -12.89
N ILE A 80 -20.87 -19.66 -12.70
CA ILE A 80 -20.63 -20.98 -13.29
C ILE A 80 -21.63 -22.06 -12.80
N PRO A 81 -22.05 -22.12 -11.51
CA PRO A 81 -23.02 -23.12 -11.07
C PRO A 81 -24.35 -23.05 -11.83
N ILE A 82 -24.84 -21.84 -12.13
CA ILE A 82 -26.05 -21.63 -12.92
C ILE A 82 -25.79 -22.02 -14.38
N MET A 83 -24.74 -21.48 -14.98
CA MET A 83 -24.42 -21.67 -16.41
C MET A 83 -24.09 -23.11 -16.80
N MET A 84 -23.61 -23.91 -15.86
CA MET A 84 -23.30 -25.33 -16.03
C MET A 84 -24.35 -26.25 -15.40
N LYS A 85 -25.46 -25.71 -14.88
CA LYS A 85 -26.54 -26.46 -14.22
C LYS A 85 -26.03 -27.44 -13.16
N LEU A 86 -25.16 -26.94 -12.28
CA LEU A 86 -24.56 -27.71 -11.21
C LEU A 86 -25.48 -27.67 -9.99
N HIS A 87 -25.73 -28.84 -9.38
CA HIS A 87 -26.59 -28.95 -8.21
C HIS A 87 -25.84 -29.59 -7.04
N GLY A 88 -26.09 -29.08 -5.83
CA GLY A 88 -25.53 -29.61 -4.59
C GLY A 88 -24.12 -29.12 -4.28
N LYS A 89 -23.61 -29.54 -3.12
CA LYS A 89 -22.23 -29.28 -2.68
C LYS A 89 -21.31 -30.40 -3.18
N PRO A 90 -20.05 -30.10 -3.52
CA PRO A 90 -19.10 -31.13 -3.90
C PRO A 90 -18.92 -32.13 -2.75
N GLU A 91 -18.94 -33.42 -3.09
CA GLU A 91 -18.65 -34.48 -2.13
C GLU A 91 -17.18 -34.41 -1.69
N VAL A 92 -16.89 -34.91 -0.50
CA VAL A 92 -15.52 -34.97 0.03
C VAL A 92 -15.05 -36.41 -0.01
N SER A 93 -13.94 -36.66 -0.69
CA SER A 93 -13.30 -37.97 -0.80
C SER A 93 -12.65 -38.41 0.52
N ALA A 94 -12.26 -39.69 0.61
CA ALA A 94 -11.62 -40.27 1.79
C ALA A 94 -10.31 -39.57 2.20
N ASP A 95 -9.59 -38.96 1.25
CA ASP A 95 -8.40 -38.14 1.45
C ASP A 95 -8.69 -36.67 1.79
N LYS A 96 -9.95 -36.34 2.15
CA LYS A 96 -10.42 -34.99 2.50
C LYS A 96 -10.30 -33.97 1.37
N LYS A 97 -10.34 -34.40 0.10
CA LYS A 97 -10.40 -33.51 -1.08
C LYS A 97 -11.83 -33.40 -1.59
N MET A 98 -12.18 -32.25 -2.14
CA MET A 98 -13.47 -32.04 -2.78
C MET A 98 -13.48 -32.70 -4.17
N ILE A 99 -14.53 -33.43 -4.49
CA ILE A 99 -14.75 -34.02 -5.81
C ILE A 99 -15.49 -32.96 -6.65
N PRO A 100 -14.90 -32.48 -7.76
CA PRO A 100 -15.54 -31.47 -8.60
C PRO A 100 -16.81 -32.03 -9.25
N ILE A 101 -17.83 -31.19 -9.40
CA ILE A 101 -19.11 -31.58 -10.01
C ILE A 101 -18.91 -31.55 -11.53
N GLU A 102 -19.27 -32.63 -12.22
CA GLU A 102 -19.08 -32.75 -13.66
C GLU A 102 -20.40 -32.54 -14.41
N ASN A 103 -20.39 -31.69 -15.43
CA ASN A 103 -21.48 -31.60 -16.40
C ASN A 103 -20.94 -31.25 -17.79
N TYR A 104 -21.64 -31.66 -18.85
CA TYR A 104 -21.25 -31.46 -20.26
C TYR A 104 -19.80 -31.91 -20.60
N GLY A 105 -19.26 -32.89 -19.85
CA GLY A 105 -17.89 -33.39 -20.02
C GLY A 105 -16.80 -32.51 -19.39
N VAL A 106 -17.18 -31.53 -18.54
CA VAL A 106 -16.27 -30.60 -17.87
C VAL A 106 -16.41 -30.75 -16.36
N LYS A 107 -15.28 -30.92 -15.66
CA LYS A 107 -15.24 -30.92 -14.20
C LYS A 107 -15.25 -29.49 -13.69
N CYS A 108 -16.19 -29.13 -12.84
CA CYS A 108 -16.39 -27.77 -12.38
C CYS A 108 -16.15 -27.65 -10.87
N MET A 109 -15.50 -26.55 -10.47
CA MET A 109 -15.44 -26.10 -9.09
C MET A 109 -15.76 -24.60 -9.05
N SER A 110 -16.64 -24.19 -8.13
CA SER A 110 -17.01 -22.79 -7.96
C SER A 110 -17.23 -22.41 -6.51
N MET A 111 -16.94 -21.15 -6.19
CA MET A 111 -17.27 -20.53 -4.91
C MET A 111 -18.75 -20.66 -4.57
N GLY A 112 -19.64 -20.51 -5.57
CA GLY A 112 -21.08 -20.61 -5.38
C GLY A 112 -21.53 -21.99 -4.88
N SER A 113 -20.74 -23.04 -5.10
CA SER A 113 -21.03 -24.40 -4.61
C SER A 113 -20.53 -24.64 -3.16
N LEU A 114 -19.69 -23.76 -2.62
CA LEU A 114 -19.16 -23.85 -1.25
C LEU A 114 -20.01 -23.08 -0.23
N VAL A 115 -20.81 -22.13 -0.69
CA VAL A 115 -21.70 -21.28 0.12
C VAL A 115 -23.12 -21.83 0.12
N ALA A 116 -23.85 -21.70 1.23
CA ALA A 116 -25.26 -22.07 1.29
C ALA A 116 -26.14 -21.03 0.56
N GLU A 117 -27.16 -21.48 -0.18
CA GLU A 117 -28.10 -20.59 -0.84
C GLU A 117 -28.76 -19.62 0.17
N GLY A 118 -28.68 -18.32 -0.10
CA GLY A 118 -29.32 -17.27 0.71
C GLY A 118 -28.47 -16.64 1.83
N GLU A 119 -27.22 -17.10 2.06
CA GLU A 119 -26.32 -16.47 3.03
C GLU A 119 -25.45 -15.39 2.38
N ALA A 120 -25.59 -14.14 2.84
CA ALA A 120 -24.68 -13.05 2.48
C ALA A 120 -23.38 -13.19 3.27
N ILE A 121 -22.38 -13.87 2.69
CA ILE A 121 -21.05 -13.99 3.29
C ILE A 121 -20.19 -12.78 2.90
N VAL A 122 -19.70 -12.04 3.90
CA VAL A 122 -18.72 -10.98 3.69
C VAL A 122 -17.34 -11.60 3.40
N TRP A 123 -16.91 -11.54 2.14
CA TRP A 123 -15.63 -12.08 1.69
C TRP A 123 -14.47 -11.15 2.06
N ARG A 124 -13.78 -11.43 3.17
CA ARG A 124 -12.51 -10.75 3.52
C ARG A 124 -11.35 -11.36 2.71
N GLY A 125 -10.34 -10.56 2.34
CA GLY A 125 -9.20 -10.99 1.51
C GLY A 125 -8.55 -12.34 1.89
N PRO A 126 -8.22 -12.60 3.18
CA PRO A 126 -7.69 -13.89 3.60
C PRO A 126 -8.63 -15.09 3.39
N MET A 127 -9.95 -14.88 3.47
CA MET A 127 -10.95 -15.93 3.23
C MET A 127 -11.04 -16.28 1.76
N VAL A 128 -11.04 -15.27 0.88
CA VAL A 128 -10.99 -15.41 -0.58
C VAL A 128 -9.77 -16.25 -0.97
N MET A 129 -8.61 -15.91 -0.41
CA MET A 129 -7.35 -16.61 -0.69
C MET A 129 -7.37 -18.06 -0.22
N LYS A 130 -7.90 -18.31 0.98
CA LYS A 130 -8.05 -19.68 1.50
C LYS A 130 -9.04 -20.50 0.68
N ALA A 131 -10.14 -19.91 0.23
CA ALA A 131 -11.13 -20.60 -0.59
C ALA A 131 -10.58 -20.91 -1.99
N LEU A 132 -9.89 -19.97 -2.64
CA LEU A 132 -9.18 -20.21 -3.91
C LEU A 132 -8.11 -21.31 -3.76
N GLU A 133 -7.38 -21.33 -2.65
CA GLU A 133 -6.42 -22.41 -2.37
C GLU A 133 -7.11 -23.76 -2.18
N GLN A 134 -8.27 -23.80 -1.51
CA GLN A 134 -9.08 -25.00 -1.38
C GLN A 134 -9.67 -25.46 -2.72
N MET A 135 -10.15 -24.56 -3.58
CA MET A 135 -10.70 -24.92 -4.91
C MET A 135 -9.64 -25.28 -5.94
N THR A 136 -8.38 -24.89 -5.73
CA THR A 136 -7.28 -25.25 -6.61
C THR A 136 -6.59 -26.54 -6.15
N ARG A 137 -6.14 -26.60 -4.89
CA ARG A 137 -5.32 -27.70 -4.35
C ARG A 137 -6.10 -28.68 -3.48
N GLY A 138 -7.19 -28.23 -2.85
CA GLY A 138 -8.09 -29.06 -2.05
C GLY A 138 -9.10 -29.85 -2.87
N VAL A 139 -8.93 -29.94 -4.19
CA VAL A 139 -9.85 -30.61 -5.13
C VAL A 139 -9.19 -31.81 -5.76
N HIS A 140 -9.95 -32.88 -5.95
CA HIS A 140 -9.54 -34.06 -6.69
C HIS A 140 -9.83 -33.89 -8.19
N TRP A 141 -9.08 -33.00 -8.85
CA TRP A 141 -9.22 -32.74 -10.30
C TRP A 141 -8.96 -34.00 -11.15
N GLY A 142 -8.07 -34.87 -10.68
CA GLY A 142 -7.59 -36.02 -11.44
C GLY A 142 -6.63 -35.58 -12.55
N HIS A 143 -6.55 -36.35 -13.64
CA HIS A 143 -5.74 -35.98 -14.79
C HIS A 143 -6.54 -35.10 -15.76
N LEU A 144 -6.15 -33.83 -15.88
CA LEU A 144 -6.70 -32.86 -16.81
C LEU A 144 -5.66 -32.45 -17.84
N ASP A 145 -6.08 -32.37 -19.10
CA ASP A 145 -5.28 -31.74 -20.15
C ASP A 145 -5.28 -30.22 -19.97
N ILE A 146 -6.38 -29.65 -19.47
CA ILE A 146 -6.51 -28.22 -19.29
C ILE A 146 -7.44 -27.86 -18.12
N LEU A 147 -7.04 -26.85 -17.34
CA LEU A 147 -7.90 -26.13 -16.41
C LEU A 147 -8.15 -24.71 -16.92
N VAL A 148 -9.41 -24.40 -17.23
CA VAL A 148 -9.85 -23.04 -17.56
C VAL A 148 -10.23 -22.33 -16.26
N VAL A 149 -9.64 -21.16 -16.01
CA VAL A 149 -9.90 -20.35 -14.81
C VAL A 149 -10.66 -19.10 -15.21
N ASP A 150 -11.90 -18.97 -14.78
CA ASP A 150 -12.68 -17.74 -14.91
C ASP A 150 -12.22 -16.74 -13.85
N MET A 151 -11.44 -15.74 -14.27
CA MET A 151 -10.80 -14.80 -13.36
C MET A 151 -11.83 -13.79 -12.80
N PRO A 152 -11.63 -13.20 -11.62
CA PRO A 152 -12.45 -12.05 -11.19
C PRO A 152 -12.30 -10.86 -12.17
N PRO A 153 -13.25 -9.91 -12.21
CA PRO A 153 -13.12 -8.73 -13.06
C PRO A 153 -12.05 -7.76 -12.53
N GLY A 154 -11.46 -6.97 -13.44
CA GLY A 154 -10.57 -5.86 -13.10
C GLY A 154 -9.09 -6.18 -13.24
N THR A 155 -8.28 -5.56 -12.39
CA THR A 155 -6.84 -5.85 -12.23
C THR A 155 -6.43 -5.84 -10.75
N GLY A 156 -7.38 -6.16 -9.86
CA GLY A 156 -7.18 -6.10 -8.40
C GLY A 156 -6.51 -7.34 -7.80
N ASP A 157 -6.40 -7.34 -6.47
CA ASP A 157 -5.60 -8.30 -5.71
C ASP A 157 -5.97 -9.77 -5.91
N ALA A 158 -7.25 -10.10 -6.08
CA ALA A 158 -7.69 -11.47 -6.30
C ALA A 158 -7.12 -12.03 -7.63
N GLN A 159 -7.11 -11.22 -8.69
CA GLN A 159 -6.60 -11.63 -9.99
C GLN A 159 -5.07 -11.79 -10.00
N ILE A 160 -4.36 -10.86 -9.35
CA ILE A 160 -2.90 -10.94 -9.16
C ILE A 160 -2.55 -12.16 -8.32
N SER A 161 -3.29 -12.38 -7.23
CA SER A 161 -3.08 -13.49 -6.31
C SER A 161 -3.25 -14.86 -6.97
N ILE A 162 -4.29 -15.05 -7.79
CA ILE A 162 -4.49 -16.29 -8.56
C ILE A 162 -3.32 -16.49 -9.52
N SER A 163 -2.91 -15.41 -10.22
CA SER A 163 -1.83 -15.46 -11.21
C SER A 163 -0.46 -15.74 -10.60
N GLN A 164 -0.21 -15.33 -9.35
CA GLN A 164 1.04 -15.60 -8.63
C GLN A 164 1.07 -16.99 -7.97
N ARG A 165 -0.09 -17.59 -7.72
CA ARG A 165 -0.21 -18.89 -7.01
C ARG A 165 -0.43 -20.07 -7.93
N LEU A 166 -0.89 -19.83 -9.16
CA LEU A 166 -1.02 -20.83 -10.21
C LEU A 166 0.04 -20.61 -11.28
N GLN A 167 0.67 -21.67 -11.73
CA GLN A 167 1.49 -21.62 -12.92
C GLN A 167 0.58 -21.55 -14.16
N LEU A 168 0.18 -20.32 -14.54
CA LEU A 168 -0.65 -20.08 -15.72
C LEU A 168 0.17 -20.27 -17.01
N SER A 169 -0.31 -21.14 -17.91
CA SER A 169 0.24 -21.33 -19.25
C SER A 169 -0.03 -20.13 -20.16
N GLY A 170 -1.04 -19.32 -19.85
CA GLY A 170 -1.28 -18.04 -20.48
C GLY A 170 -2.67 -17.45 -20.17
N ALA A 171 -2.90 -16.23 -20.64
CA ALA A 171 -4.15 -15.50 -20.43
C ALA A 171 -4.87 -15.20 -21.76
N LEU A 172 -6.17 -15.48 -21.80
CA LEU A 172 -7.12 -15.06 -22.80
C LEU A 172 -7.83 -13.79 -22.32
N ILE A 173 -7.73 -12.71 -23.08
CA ILE A 173 -8.39 -11.44 -22.76
C ILE A 173 -9.71 -11.35 -23.52
N VAL A 174 -10.80 -11.07 -22.81
CA VAL A 174 -12.14 -10.88 -23.38
C VAL A 174 -12.53 -9.40 -23.28
N SER A 175 -12.97 -8.80 -24.37
CA SER A 175 -13.45 -7.41 -24.41
C SER A 175 -14.57 -7.23 -25.43
N THR A 176 -15.37 -6.18 -25.26
CA THR A 176 -16.24 -5.66 -26.33
C THR A 176 -15.47 -4.65 -27.20
N PRO A 177 -15.98 -4.30 -28.41
CA PRO A 177 -15.30 -3.34 -29.30
C PRO A 177 -15.30 -1.88 -28.82
N GLN A 178 -15.92 -1.57 -27.67
CA GLN A 178 -16.00 -0.21 -27.14
C GLN A 178 -14.67 0.24 -26.52
N ASP A 179 -14.27 1.49 -26.77
CA ASP A 179 -13.04 2.07 -26.22
C ASP A 179 -12.93 1.94 -24.71
N VAL A 180 -14.04 2.14 -23.98
CA VAL A 180 -14.07 2.02 -22.51
C VAL A 180 -13.71 0.59 -22.06
N ALA A 181 -14.25 -0.45 -22.71
CA ALA A 181 -13.91 -1.84 -22.38
C ALA A 181 -12.47 -2.19 -22.79
N LEU A 182 -12.01 -1.64 -23.92
CA LEU A 182 -10.67 -1.86 -24.43
C LEU A 182 -9.58 -1.20 -23.56
N MET A 183 -9.86 -0.04 -22.96
CA MET A 183 -8.96 0.60 -21.99
C MET A 183 -8.67 -0.34 -20.80
N ASP A 184 -9.69 -1.01 -20.29
CA ASP A 184 -9.51 -1.96 -19.20
C ASP A 184 -8.84 -3.26 -19.68
N ALA A 185 -9.14 -3.74 -20.89
CA ALA A 185 -8.45 -4.87 -21.51
C ALA A 185 -6.92 -4.62 -21.61
N ARG A 186 -6.52 -3.40 -21.99
CA ARG A 186 -5.10 -2.98 -22.03
C ARG A 186 -4.44 -3.01 -20.65
N ARG A 187 -5.18 -2.63 -19.59
CA ARG A 187 -4.68 -2.74 -18.21
C ARG A 187 -4.50 -4.20 -17.79
N GLY A 188 -5.47 -5.06 -18.11
CA GLY A 188 -5.37 -6.50 -17.86
C GLY A 188 -4.14 -7.14 -18.52
N VAL A 189 -3.87 -6.80 -19.78
CA VAL A 189 -2.67 -7.23 -20.51
C VAL A 189 -1.37 -6.82 -19.79
N LYS A 190 -1.29 -5.55 -19.37
CA LYS A 190 -0.12 -5.04 -18.65
C LYS A 190 0.07 -5.75 -17.31
N MET A 191 -1.00 -6.04 -16.58
CA MET A 191 -0.92 -6.75 -15.31
C MET A 191 -0.40 -8.18 -15.47
N PHE A 192 -0.93 -8.96 -16.42
CA PHE A 192 -0.40 -10.31 -16.70
C PHE A 192 1.06 -10.29 -17.15
N SER A 193 1.46 -9.26 -17.92
CA SER A 193 2.86 -9.07 -18.31
C SER A 193 3.77 -8.83 -17.08
N GLN A 194 3.30 -8.09 -16.07
CA GLN A 194 4.05 -7.85 -14.83
C GLN A 194 4.24 -9.11 -13.98
N VAL A 195 3.29 -10.06 -14.04
CA VAL A 195 3.40 -11.35 -13.35
C VAL A 195 3.96 -12.48 -14.25
N ASN A 196 4.58 -12.12 -15.38
CA ASN A 196 5.19 -13.04 -16.35
C ASN A 196 4.23 -14.11 -16.91
N VAL A 197 2.95 -13.78 -17.05
CA VAL A 197 1.96 -14.65 -17.68
C VAL A 197 1.82 -14.25 -19.15
N PRO A 198 2.03 -15.17 -20.11
CA PRO A 198 1.98 -14.83 -21.52
C PRO A 198 0.54 -14.60 -21.99
N ILE A 199 0.32 -13.53 -22.74
CA ILE A 199 -0.98 -13.26 -23.37
C ILE A 199 -1.13 -14.15 -24.61
N LEU A 200 -2.17 -14.97 -24.61
CA LEU A 200 -2.48 -15.89 -25.71
C LEU A 200 -3.20 -15.17 -26.85
N GLY A 201 -4.00 -14.16 -26.51
CA GLY A 201 -4.67 -13.29 -27.45
C GLY A 201 -5.86 -12.57 -26.84
N ILE A 202 -6.52 -11.77 -27.68
CA ILE A 202 -7.76 -11.07 -27.35
C ILE A 202 -8.92 -11.62 -28.18
N LEU A 203 -10.07 -11.80 -27.54
CA LEU A 203 -11.34 -12.22 -28.14
C LEU A 203 -12.32 -11.04 -28.06
N GLU A 204 -12.86 -10.63 -29.21
CA GLU A 204 -13.92 -9.64 -29.26
C GLU A 204 -15.27 -10.31 -29.00
N ASN A 205 -15.88 -10.06 -27.85
CA ASN A 205 -17.22 -10.53 -27.53
C ASN A 205 -18.24 -9.44 -27.81
N MET A 206 -19.49 -9.85 -28.06
CA MET A 206 -20.58 -8.95 -28.44
C MET A 206 -20.20 -8.07 -29.67
N SER A 207 -19.48 -8.64 -30.64
CA SER A 207 -18.92 -7.91 -31.78
C SER A 207 -20.01 -7.30 -32.67
N TYR A 208 -21.05 -8.08 -32.97
CA TYR A 208 -22.22 -7.62 -33.73
C TYR A 208 -23.46 -8.43 -33.37
N PHE A 209 -24.63 -7.83 -33.56
CA PHE A 209 -25.93 -8.49 -33.49
C PHE A 209 -26.42 -8.80 -34.91
N LYS A 210 -26.69 -10.07 -35.22
CA LYS A 210 -27.27 -10.45 -36.52
C LYS A 210 -28.79 -10.37 -36.43
N CYS A 211 -29.40 -9.48 -37.20
CA CYS A 211 -30.86 -9.35 -37.19
C CYS A 211 -31.52 -10.64 -37.73
N PRO A 212 -32.44 -11.27 -36.97
CA PRO A 212 -33.09 -12.50 -37.39
C PRO A 212 -33.97 -12.34 -38.64
N ASN A 213 -34.36 -11.10 -38.98
CA ASN A 213 -35.28 -10.83 -40.08
C ASN A 213 -34.59 -10.44 -41.39
N CYS A 214 -33.43 -9.77 -41.36
CA CYS A 214 -32.70 -9.33 -42.56
C CYS A 214 -31.28 -9.92 -42.71
N SER A 215 -30.78 -10.66 -41.71
CA SER A 215 -29.43 -11.25 -41.69
C SER A 215 -28.25 -10.26 -41.76
N GLU A 216 -28.49 -8.95 -41.74
CA GLU A 216 -27.43 -7.93 -41.66
C GLU A 216 -26.81 -7.85 -40.25
N PRO A 217 -25.48 -7.64 -40.15
CA PRO A 217 -24.79 -7.46 -38.88
C PRO A 217 -24.89 -5.99 -38.39
N TYR A 218 -25.36 -5.81 -37.16
CA TYR A 218 -25.43 -4.53 -36.46
C TYR A 218 -24.36 -4.44 -35.38
N TYR A 219 -23.45 -3.49 -35.51
CA TYR A 219 -22.31 -3.29 -34.60
C TYR A 219 -22.69 -2.38 -33.43
N ILE A 220 -23.56 -2.87 -32.53
CA ILE A 220 -24.14 -2.10 -31.41
C ILE A 220 -23.05 -1.46 -30.54
N PHE A 221 -21.92 -2.14 -30.36
CA PHE A 221 -20.84 -1.76 -29.47
C PHE A 221 -19.60 -1.23 -30.21
N GLY A 222 -19.70 -0.97 -31.52
CA GLY A 222 -18.56 -0.69 -32.39
C GLY A 222 -18.06 -1.92 -33.13
N LYS A 223 -17.03 -1.76 -33.95
CA LYS A 223 -16.52 -2.82 -34.84
C LYS A 223 -15.00 -2.89 -34.80
N GLY A 224 -14.44 -4.07 -34.53
CA GLY A 224 -13.02 -4.37 -34.70
C GLY A 224 -12.09 -3.64 -33.71
N GLY A 225 -12.63 -3.13 -32.61
CA GLY A 225 -11.85 -2.41 -31.61
C GLY A 225 -10.84 -3.31 -30.88
N ALA A 226 -11.19 -4.57 -30.64
CA ALA A 226 -10.30 -5.56 -30.04
C ALA A 226 -9.23 -6.04 -31.03
N GLN A 227 -9.56 -6.20 -32.32
CA GLN A 227 -8.57 -6.51 -33.38
C GLN A 227 -7.52 -5.39 -33.46
N LYS A 228 -7.97 -4.14 -33.55
CA LYS A 228 -7.07 -2.97 -33.56
C LYS A 228 -6.19 -2.93 -32.31
N THR A 229 -6.77 -3.20 -31.14
CA THR A 229 -6.03 -3.27 -29.88
C THR A 229 -5.00 -4.42 -29.86
N ALA A 230 -5.33 -5.56 -30.47
CA ALA A 230 -4.40 -6.68 -30.64
C ALA A 230 -3.19 -6.25 -31.46
N ASP A 231 -3.43 -5.62 -32.62
CA ASP A 231 -2.40 -5.17 -33.54
C ASP A 231 -1.47 -4.12 -32.90
N GLU A 232 -2.05 -3.12 -32.22
CA GLU A 232 -1.30 -2.08 -31.52
C GLU A 232 -0.40 -2.61 -30.40
N MET A 233 -0.81 -3.70 -29.75
CA MET A 233 -0.06 -4.29 -28.63
C MET A 233 0.80 -5.49 -29.04
N GLY A 234 0.83 -5.85 -30.33
CA GLY A 234 1.55 -7.02 -30.82
C GLY A 234 1.01 -8.36 -30.30
N MET A 235 -0.31 -8.44 -30.06
CA MET A 235 -0.99 -9.63 -29.55
C MET A 235 -1.79 -10.33 -30.66
N LYS A 236 -2.11 -11.61 -30.48
CA LYS A 236 -2.95 -12.36 -31.42
C LYS A 236 -4.43 -11.99 -31.24
N PHE A 237 -5.14 -11.74 -32.33
CA PHE A 237 -6.60 -11.69 -32.35
C PHE A 237 -7.18 -13.08 -32.56
N LEU A 238 -8.01 -13.56 -31.63
CA LEU A 238 -8.52 -14.93 -31.68
C LEU A 238 -9.83 -15.06 -32.44
N GLY A 239 -10.62 -13.99 -32.53
CA GLY A 239 -11.86 -13.95 -33.29
C GLY A 239 -12.90 -13.02 -32.70
N GLU A 240 -14.10 -13.13 -33.25
CA GLU A 240 -15.27 -12.36 -32.87
C GLU A 240 -16.41 -13.30 -32.46
N VAL A 241 -17.09 -12.98 -31.36
CA VAL A 241 -18.30 -13.68 -30.92
C VAL A 241 -19.50 -12.74 -31.07
N PRO A 242 -20.50 -13.10 -31.90
CA PRO A 242 -21.70 -12.30 -32.08
C PRO A 242 -22.53 -12.19 -30.80
N LEU A 243 -23.23 -11.07 -30.63
CA LEU A 243 -24.26 -10.90 -29.62
C LEU A 243 -25.54 -11.62 -30.08
N GLU A 244 -25.94 -12.68 -29.39
CA GLU A 244 -27.14 -13.45 -29.70
C GLU A 244 -27.95 -13.78 -28.45
N THR A 245 -29.28 -13.66 -28.52
CA THR A 245 -30.20 -13.94 -27.40
C THR A 245 -30.04 -15.35 -26.84
N ARG A 246 -29.72 -16.32 -27.69
CA ARG A 246 -29.52 -17.73 -27.31
C ARG A 246 -28.35 -17.94 -26.36
N ILE A 247 -27.34 -17.08 -26.40
CA ILE A 247 -26.23 -17.10 -25.44
C ILE A 247 -26.76 -16.78 -24.05
N ARG A 248 -27.57 -15.71 -23.92
CA ARG A 248 -28.17 -15.29 -22.66
C ARG A 248 -29.17 -16.32 -22.13
N SER A 249 -30.12 -16.78 -22.96
CA SER A 249 -31.11 -17.77 -22.50
C SER A 249 -30.47 -19.09 -22.12
N GLY A 250 -29.50 -19.59 -22.91
CA GLY A 250 -28.76 -20.81 -22.60
C GLY A 250 -27.92 -20.69 -21.33
N SER A 251 -27.35 -19.52 -21.05
CA SER A 251 -26.61 -19.27 -19.80
C SER A 251 -27.51 -19.37 -18.57
N ASP A 252 -28.73 -18.81 -18.64
CA ASP A 252 -29.68 -18.82 -17.52
C ASP A 252 -30.35 -20.18 -17.32
N GLU A 253 -30.59 -20.91 -18.40
CA GLU A 253 -31.13 -22.28 -18.36
C GLU A 253 -30.07 -23.33 -17.98
N GLY A 254 -28.79 -22.92 -17.92
CA GLY A 254 -27.66 -23.79 -17.62
C GLY A 254 -27.32 -24.77 -18.76
N VAL A 255 -27.61 -24.39 -20.00
CA VAL A 255 -27.30 -25.14 -21.22
C VAL A 255 -26.45 -24.27 -22.16
N PRO A 256 -25.10 -24.38 -22.10
CA PRO A 256 -24.19 -23.57 -22.92
C PRO A 256 -24.54 -23.60 -24.41
N VAL A 257 -24.34 -22.49 -25.14
CA VAL A 257 -24.77 -22.37 -26.55
C VAL A 257 -24.10 -23.39 -27.46
N VAL A 258 -22.88 -23.79 -27.13
CA VAL A 258 -22.13 -24.86 -27.82
C VAL A 258 -22.76 -26.25 -27.68
N ILE A 259 -23.65 -26.44 -26.71
CA ILE A 259 -24.47 -27.64 -26.51
C ILE A 259 -25.86 -27.46 -27.11
N SER A 260 -26.55 -26.37 -26.79
CA SER A 260 -27.94 -26.16 -27.23
C SER A 260 -28.05 -25.88 -28.73
N ASN A 261 -27.04 -25.27 -29.35
CA ASN A 261 -27.02 -24.93 -30.77
C ASN A 261 -25.63 -25.17 -31.38
N PRO A 262 -25.19 -26.43 -31.52
CA PRO A 262 -23.81 -26.78 -31.87
C PRO A 262 -23.38 -26.29 -33.26
N ASP A 263 -24.33 -26.11 -34.18
CA ASP A 263 -24.08 -25.69 -35.56
C ASP A 263 -24.27 -24.17 -35.79
N SER A 264 -24.57 -23.41 -34.74
CA SER A 264 -24.70 -21.95 -34.84
C SER A 264 -23.36 -21.25 -35.09
N SER A 265 -23.40 -20.04 -35.67
CA SER A 265 -22.20 -19.22 -35.87
C SER A 265 -21.46 -18.89 -34.58
N VAL A 266 -22.19 -18.74 -33.46
CA VAL A 266 -21.60 -18.51 -32.15
C VAL A 266 -20.85 -19.75 -31.65
N SER A 267 -21.44 -20.94 -31.81
CA SER A 267 -20.80 -22.19 -31.43
C SER A 267 -19.56 -22.49 -32.27
N GLN A 268 -19.60 -22.13 -33.56
CA GLN A 268 -18.42 -22.17 -34.43
C GLN A 268 -17.34 -21.20 -33.95
N ALA A 269 -17.69 -19.97 -33.58
CA ALA A 269 -16.72 -19.00 -33.05
C ALA A 269 -16.00 -19.52 -31.80
N TYR A 270 -16.72 -20.07 -30.81
CA TYR A 270 -16.08 -20.68 -29.63
C TYR A 270 -15.25 -21.92 -29.97
N SER A 271 -15.71 -22.73 -30.93
CA SER A 271 -14.96 -23.91 -31.41
C SER A 271 -13.65 -23.50 -32.09
N ASP A 272 -13.66 -22.41 -32.86
CA ASP A 272 -12.48 -21.88 -33.55
C ASP A 272 -11.49 -21.26 -32.56
N VAL A 273 -11.97 -20.55 -31.54
CA VAL A 273 -11.11 -20.07 -30.43
C VAL A 273 -10.47 -21.25 -29.70
N ALA A 274 -11.23 -22.31 -29.41
CA ALA A 274 -10.72 -23.52 -28.76
C ALA A 274 -9.63 -24.21 -29.61
N LYS A 275 -9.84 -24.36 -30.92
CA LYS A 275 -8.86 -24.94 -31.85
C LYS A 275 -7.61 -24.08 -32.00
N LYS A 276 -7.78 -22.76 -32.18
CA LYS A 276 -6.67 -21.81 -32.24
C LYS A 276 -5.83 -21.89 -30.97
N TRP A 277 -6.48 -21.94 -29.81
CA TRP A 277 -5.77 -22.11 -28.55
C TRP A 277 -4.98 -23.42 -28.53
N TRP A 278 -5.62 -24.55 -28.80
CA TRP A 278 -4.97 -25.86 -28.75
C TRP A 278 -3.78 -25.96 -29.70
N GLY A 279 -3.86 -25.34 -30.88
CA GLY A 279 -2.74 -25.25 -31.82
C GLY A 279 -1.55 -24.45 -31.29
N LEU A 280 -1.80 -23.37 -30.55
CA LEU A 280 -0.75 -22.54 -29.94
C LEU A 280 0.01 -23.27 -28.82
N THR A 281 -0.65 -24.19 -28.12
CA THR A 281 -0.02 -25.02 -27.09
C THR A 281 0.91 -26.05 -27.73
N PHE A 282 0.53 -26.64 -28.87
CA PHE A 282 1.36 -27.58 -29.63
C PHE A 282 2.62 -26.95 -30.23
N GLU A 283 2.55 -25.72 -30.75
CA GLU A 283 3.73 -24.99 -31.25
C GLU A 283 4.75 -24.70 -30.14
N ARG A 284 4.29 -24.50 -28.89
CA ARG A 284 5.19 -24.32 -27.73
C ARG A 284 5.89 -25.60 -27.31
N VAL A 285 5.23 -26.75 -27.42
CA VAL A 285 5.84 -28.06 -27.11
C VAL A 285 6.92 -28.41 -28.14
N LEU A 286 6.71 -28.12 -29.42
CA LEU A 286 7.71 -28.33 -30.48
C LEU A 286 8.97 -27.46 -30.34
N HIS A 287 8.90 -26.31 -29.66
CA HIS A 287 10.08 -25.49 -29.34
C HIS A 287 10.76 -25.86 -28.01
N CYS A 288 10.15 -26.71 -27.19
CA CYS A 288 10.73 -27.20 -25.94
C CYS A 288 11.28 -28.63 -26.03
N ASP A 289 10.80 -29.44 -26.98
CA ASP A 289 11.23 -30.83 -27.17
C ASP A 289 12.42 -30.97 -28.14
N SER A 290 13.01 -29.88 -28.65
CA SER A 290 14.25 -29.93 -29.45
C SER A 290 15.54 -30.07 -28.62
N ASP A 291 15.47 -30.06 -27.28
CA ASP A 291 16.64 -30.10 -26.39
C ASP A 291 16.69 -31.36 -25.49
N ALA A 292 16.09 -32.49 -25.91
CA ALA A 292 16.30 -33.77 -25.26
C ALA A 292 16.34 -34.95 -26.26
N ASP A 293 17.47 -35.66 -26.24
CA ASP A 293 17.77 -36.96 -26.86
C ASP A 293 18.00 -37.01 -28.38
N SER A 294 19.26 -36.89 -28.83
CA SER A 294 20.03 -38.02 -29.38
C SER A 294 21.40 -37.59 -29.95
N ASP A 295 22.47 -38.07 -29.30
CA ASP A 295 23.71 -38.42 -29.99
C ASP A 295 23.45 -39.67 -30.83
N SER A 296 23.49 -39.55 -32.16
CA SER A 296 24.02 -40.60 -33.05
C SER A 296 24.21 -40.06 -34.46
N ASP A 297 25.45 -40.19 -34.95
CA ASP A 297 25.93 -39.86 -36.28
C ASP A 297 25.06 -40.40 -37.43
N SER A 298 24.88 -39.60 -38.49
CA SER A 298 25.37 -39.91 -39.85
C SER A 298 24.90 -38.88 -40.90
N ASP A 299 25.84 -38.53 -41.78
CA ASP A 299 25.69 -37.67 -42.95
C ASP A 299 24.62 -38.14 -43.95
N SER A 300 23.90 -37.20 -44.58
CA SER A 300 23.83 -37.00 -46.05
C SER A 300 22.60 -36.17 -46.51
N ASP A 301 22.89 -35.01 -47.12
CA ASP A 301 22.42 -34.53 -48.42
C ASP A 301 20.92 -34.32 -48.83
N TYR A 302 20.69 -33.12 -49.39
CA TYR A 302 19.72 -32.67 -50.42
C TYR A 302 18.22 -32.36 -50.12
N SER A 303 17.93 -31.04 -50.14
CA SER A 303 16.93 -30.30 -50.95
C SER A 303 15.41 -30.65 -51.04
N LEU A 304 14.61 -29.60 -50.81
CA LEU A 304 13.42 -29.11 -51.57
C LEU A 304 12.10 -29.92 -51.65
N PHE A 305 11.00 -29.13 -51.51
CA PHE A 305 9.59 -29.33 -51.91
C PHE A 305 8.57 -30.03 -50.98
N GLY A 306 7.44 -29.34 -50.77
CA GLY A 306 6.12 -29.90 -51.13
C GLY A 306 5.13 -30.20 -50.00
N CYS A 307 4.02 -29.46 -49.97
CA CYS A 307 2.77 -29.81 -49.27
C CYS A 307 2.27 -31.23 -49.62
N SER A 308 1.74 -31.99 -48.64
CA SER A 308 0.44 -32.71 -48.69
C SER A 308 0.21 -33.62 -47.47
N LEU A 309 -1.00 -33.56 -46.90
CA LEU A 309 -1.63 -34.62 -46.06
C LEU A 309 -1.78 -35.91 -46.90
N PRO A 310 -1.89 -37.17 -46.36
CA PRO A 310 -2.86 -37.58 -45.32
C PRO A 310 -2.51 -38.81 -44.40
N ILE A 311 -3.43 -39.11 -43.47
CA ILE A 311 -3.68 -40.31 -42.60
C ILE A 311 -3.52 -41.64 -43.42
N PRO A 312 -3.06 -42.85 -42.96
CA PRO A 312 -3.67 -43.70 -41.89
C PRO A 312 -2.88 -44.89 -41.19
N ILE A 313 -3.46 -45.40 -40.07
CA ILE A 313 -3.63 -46.82 -39.59
C ILE A 313 -2.42 -47.83 -39.49
N PHE A 314 -2.29 -48.48 -38.31
CA PHE A 314 -2.08 -49.93 -37.98
C PHE A 314 -1.21 -50.06 -36.70
N SER A 315 -1.78 -50.45 -35.56
CA SER A 315 -1.87 -51.81 -35.00
C SER A 315 -0.66 -52.29 -34.17
N SER A 316 -0.96 -52.70 -32.94
CA SER A 316 -0.47 -53.91 -32.26
C SER A 316 1.04 -54.16 -32.17
N ILE A 317 1.57 -54.28 -30.93
CA ILE A 317 2.17 -55.53 -30.38
C ILE A 317 2.80 -55.31 -28.99
N LYS A 318 2.22 -56.03 -28.01
CA LYS A 318 2.77 -56.80 -26.88
C LYS A 318 3.87 -56.24 -25.93
N PHE A 319 3.45 -56.20 -24.66
CA PHE A 319 3.98 -56.92 -23.49
C PHE A 319 5.49 -56.88 -23.18
N SER A 320 5.83 -56.42 -21.97
CA SER A 320 6.42 -57.33 -20.98
C SER A 320 6.18 -56.86 -19.54
N ILE A 321 5.62 -57.79 -18.77
CA ILE A 321 5.48 -57.78 -17.31
C ILE A 321 6.85 -58.09 -16.68
N ARG A 322 7.18 -57.44 -15.56
CA ARG A 322 8.01 -58.06 -14.52
C ARG A 322 7.44 -57.75 -13.14
N PHE A 323 6.87 -58.80 -12.56
CA PHE A 323 6.57 -58.95 -11.15
C PHE A 323 7.89 -59.07 -10.35
N THR A 324 7.94 -58.49 -9.15
CA THR A 324 8.71 -59.06 -8.04
C THR A 324 7.94 -58.81 -6.76
N VAL A 325 7.41 -59.91 -6.21
CA VAL A 325 6.88 -60.03 -4.86
C VAL A 325 7.99 -60.55 -3.97
N ALA A 326 8.15 -59.98 -2.79
CA ALA A 326 8.76 -60.66 -1.64
C ALA A 326 7.98 -60.29 -0.37
N LEU A 327 7.16 -61.25 0.06
CA LEU A 327 6.58 -61.39 1.41
C LEU A 327 7.63 -62.04 2.33
N SER A 328 7.63 -61.71 3.63
CA SER A 328 7.55 -62.69 4.75
C SER A 328 7.67 -61.97 6.11
N LEU A 329 6.56 -61.81 6.87
CA LEU A 329 6.08 -62.59 8.05
C LEU A 329 6.67 -62.16 9.41
N LYS A 330 5.81 -61.61 10.30
CA LYS A 330 5.25 -62.21 11.56
C LYS A 330 6.07 -61.78 12.80
N SER A 331 5.54 -61.50 14.01
CA SER A 331 4.34 -61.97 14.71
C SER A 331 4.02 -61.09 15.94
N ASN A 332 2.79 -60.55 15.96
CA ASN A 332 1.69 -60.73 16.94
C ASN A 332 1.78 -60.48 18.47
N TYR A 333 0.56 -60.11 18.93
CA TYR A 333 -0.16 -60.29 20.21
C TYR A 333 -0.06 -59.12 21.21
N ALA A 334 -1.12 -58.29 21.37
CA ALA A 334 -2.45 -58.53 22.01
C ALA A 334 -2.39 -58.20 23.52
N LEU A 335 -3.39 -57.62 24.22
CA LEU A 335 -4.81 -57.32 23.98
C LEU A 335 -5.36 -56.60 25.25
N PHE A 336 -6.46 -55.84 25.10
CA PHE A 336 -7.53 -55.49 26.09
C PHE A 336 -7.14 -54.67 27.37
N SER A 337 -7.94 -53.76 27.94
CA SER A 337 -9.37 -53.42 27.86
C SER A 337 -9.66 -52.07 28.57
N SER A 338 -10.70 -51.38 28.11
CA SER A 338 -11.56 -50.34 28.78
C SER A 338 -12.05 -50.79 30.19
N PRO A 339 -12.65 -49.96 31.11
CA PRO A 339 -13.43 -48.73 30.85
C PRO A 339 -13.36 -47.55 31.87
N TYR A 340 -14.01 -46.44 31.45
CA TYR A 340 -14.64 -45.31 32.19
C TYR A 340 -15.26 -45.65 33.58
N PRO A 341 -15.77 -44.71 34.44
CA PRO A 341 -16.13 -43.28 34.20
C PRO A 341 -15.90 -42.28 35.40
N ASN A 342 -16.37 -41.02 35.21
CA ASN A 342 -16.97 -40.09 36.21
C ASN A 342 -16.04 -39.48 37.31
N THR A 343 -16.19 -38.27 37.86
CA THR A 343 -17.08 -37.09 37.74
C THR A 343 -16.54 -36.02 38.73
N LEU A 344 -16.79 -34.74 38.41
CA LEU A 344 -17.19 -33.63 39.32
C LEU A 344 -16.26 -33.07 40.43
N HIS A 345 -16.15 -31.73 40.37
CA HIS A 345 -16.08 -30.72 41.45
C HIS A 345 -14.87 -30.63 42.42
N THR A 346 -14.07 -29.57 42.18
CA THR A 346 -13.59 -28.48 43.09
C THR A 346 -14.04 -28.49 44.57
N PRO A 347 -13.44 -27.67 45.48
CA PRO A 347 -12.08 -27.12 45.60
C PRO A 347 -11.53 -27.16 47.07
N ARG A 348 -10.32 -26.60 47.31
CA ARG A 348 -9.88 -25.78 48.48
C ARG A 348 -8.56 -26.20 49.16
N LEU A 349 -7.80 -25.15 49.47
CA LEU A 349 -6.91 -24.95 50.64
C LEU A 349 -5.53 -25.66 50.64
N SER A 350 -4.51 -24.86 50.29
CA SER A 350 -3.12 -24.85 50.80
C SER A 350 -3.07 -24.80 52.35
N PRO A 351 -1.96 -25.04 53.09
CA PRO A 351 -0.51 -24.88 52.77
C PRO A 351 0.39 -25.92 53.54
N PRO A 352 1.63 -25.66 54.08
CA PRO A 352 2.90 -25.14 53.53
C PRO A 352 4.19 -25.98 53.91
N VAL A 353 5.36 -25.42 53.53
CA VAL A 353 6.71 -25.47 54.17
C VAL A 353 7.66 -26.64 53.82
N LEU A 354 8.79 -26.36 53.15
CA LEU A 354 10.09 -26.25 53.84
C LEU A 354 11.26 -25.68 52.99
N ARG A 355 12.07 -24.90 53.72
CA ARG A 355 13.29 -24.15 53.39
C ARG A 355 14.56 -25.01 53.29
N ARG A 356 15.61 -24.45 52.69
CA ARG A 356 16.99 -24.25 53.24
C ARG A 356 17.77 -23.27 52.32
N ASN A 357 18.23 -22.08 52.74
CA ASN A 357 19.39 -21.67 53.60
C ASN A 357 20.74 -21.60 52.82
N PHE A 358 21.68 -20.64 52.91
CA PHE A 358 22.00 -19.49 53.82
C PHE A 358 23.18 -18.60 53.29
N CYS A 359 23.26 -17.33 53.77
CA CYS A 359 24.42 -16.40 54.05
C CYS A 359 25.42 -15.92 52.95
N TYR A 360 26.05 -14.71 52.97
CA TYR A 360 26.66 -13.87 54.05
C TYR A 360 26.69 -12.33 53.75
N TYR A 361 26.92 -11.49 54.77
CA TYR A 361 27.06 -10.01 54.84
C TYR A 361 28.45 -9.42 54.48
N SER A 362 28.56 -8.11 54.18
CA SER A 362 29.44 -7.13 54.90
C SER A 362 29.23 -5.65 54.48
N VAL A 363 29.60 -4.72 55.38
CA VAL A 363 29.36 -3.26 55.43
C VAL A 363 30.70 -2.50 55.40
N LEU A 364 30.74 -1.27 54.86
CA LEU A 364 31.70 -0.22 55.25
C LEU A 364 31.08 1.19 55.11
N LYS A 365 31.43 2.08 56.05
CA LYS A 365 30.85 3.41 56.32
C LYS A 365 32.00 4.43 56.43
N CYS A 366 31.84 5.68 55.97
CA CYS A 366 32.59 6.84 56.49
C CYS A 366 31.88 8.19 56.18
N ARG A 367 32.20 9.20 57.02
CA ARG A 367 31.50 10.48 57.34
C ARG A 367 31.80 11.66 56.39
N GLY A 368 30.93 12.69 56.38
CA GLY A 368 31.38 14.11 56.32
C GLY A 368 30.52 15.17 55.60
N ILE A 369 29.82 16.00 56.40
CA ILE A 369 29.50 17.45 56.25
C ILE A 369 28.30 17.92 55.39
N GLU A 370 27.41 18.67 56.07
CA GLU A 370 26.16 19.34 55.66
C GLU A 370 26.38 20.79 55.18
N ILE A 371 25.40 21.40 54.46
CA ILE A 371 24.82 22.75 54.68
C ILE A 371 23.64 23.00 53.67
N PRO A 372 22.60 23.80 54.02
CA PRO A 372 21.19 23.61 53.61
C PRO A 372 20.57 24.76 52.77
N LEU A 373 19.30 24.59 52.34
CA LEU A 373 18.17 25.57 52.17
C LEU A 373 17.36 25.36 50.87
N PRO A 374 16.08 25.80 50.74
CA PRO A 374 14.92 25.78 51.65
C PRO A 374 13.64 25.15 51.01
N LYS A 375 12.69 24.71 51.85
CA LYS A 375 11.33 24.27 51.45
C LYS A 375 10.42 25.45 51.09
N PRO A 376 9.51 25.33 50.09
CA PRO A 376 8.21 25.99 50.13
C PRO A 376 7.13 25.04 50.67
N ARG A 377 6.25 25.63 51.48
CA ARG A 377 5.20 25.02 52.30
C ARG A 377 4.09 24.39 51.46
N LEU A 378 3.71 23.15 51.77
CA LEU A 378 2.37 22.63 51.49
C LEU A 378 1.43 23.14 52.60
N ASN A 379 0.40 23.90 52.22
CA ASN A 379 -0.77 24.08 53.07
C ASN A 379 -1.71 22.88 52.84
N SER A 380 -1.95 22.19 53.94
CA SER A 380 -2.93 21.13 54.13
C SER A 380 -4.35 21.61 53.89
N LEU A 381 -5.12 20.87 53.10
CA LEU A 381 -6.56 20.74 53.28
C LEU A 381 -6.92 19.25 53.30
N SER A 382 -7.45 18.87 54.44
CA SER A 382 -7.88 17.55 54.88
C SER A 382 -9.08 17.01 54.09
N TYR A 383 -8.99 15.77 53.62
CA TYR A 383 -10.14 14.91 53.42
C TYR A 383 -9.84 13.51 53.98
N GLY A 384 -10.86 12.93 54.62
CA GLY A 384 -10.76 11.89 55.63
C GLY A 384 -10.45 10.48 55.16
N ASN A 385 -10.19 9.65 56.18
CA ASN A 385 -9.83 8.23 56.19
C ASN A 385 -10.53 7.33 55.16
N GLY A 386 -9.74 6.49 54.49
CA GLY A 386 -10.21 5.27 53.84
C GLY A 386 -9.13 4.55 53.03
N SER A 387 -8.60 3.46 53.61
CA SER A 387 -7.82 2.35 53.01
C SER A 387 -6.52 2.65 52.23
N VAL A 388 -5.42 2.17 52.82
CA VAL A 388 -4.11 1.95 52.20
C VAL A 388 -4.24 0.88 51.10
N GLU A 389 -4.10 1.28 49.83
CA GLU A 389 -3.75 0.37 48.74
C GLU A 389 -2.57 0.94 47.94
N ASP A 390 -1.41 0.36 48.22
CA ASP A 390 -0.34 -0.01 47.27
C ASP A 390 0.02 1.02 46.18
N GLU A 391 1.09 1.80 46.43
CA GLU A 391 1.84 2.52 45.40
C GLU A 391 2.43 1.50 44.40
N ARG A 392 1.61 1.05 43.46
CA ARG A 392 2.06 0.28 42.31
C ARG A 392 2.99 1.18 41.51
N ILE A 393 4.26 0.78 41.46
CA ILE A 393 5.25 1.17 40.46
C ILE A 393 4.52 1.32 39.12
N LYS A 394 4.35 2.56 38.64
CA LYS A 394 3.72 2.81 37.33
C LYS A 394 4.55 2.04 36.29
N PRO A 395 3.99 1.06 35.58
CA PRO A 395 4.73 0.35 34.57
C PRO A 395 5.22 1.37 33.54
N VAL A 396 6.52 1.37 33.24
CA VAL A 396 7.09 2.21 32.19
C VAL A 396 6.37 1.83 30.89
N VAL A 397 5.45 2.69 30.44
CA VAL A 397 4.68 2.45 29.22
C VAL A 397 5.62 2.66 28.04
N VAL A 398 5.93 1.59 27.32
CA VAL A 398 6.68 1.67 26.06
C VAL A 398 5.80 2.37 25.03
N LYS A 399 6.26 3.53 24.55
CA LYS A 399 5.59 4.31 23.50
C LYS A 399 6.09 3.83 22.13
N GLU A 400 5.32 2.97 21.48
CA GLU A 400 5.66 2.32 20.21
C GLU A 400 5.18 3.10 18.98
N ILE A 401 4.17 3.94 19.15
CA ILE A 401 3.62 4.81 18.11
C ILE A 401 4.32 6.17 18.24
N ASP A 402 4.87 6.68 17.15
CA ASP A 402 5.49 8.02 17.14
C ASP A 402 4.42 9.10 17.15
N VAL A 403 3.45 9.00 16.25
CA VAL A 403 2.36 9.98 16.09
C VAL A 403 1.03 9.26 15.98
N ALA A 404 0.06 9.66 16.80
CA ALA A 404 -1.35 9.35 16.61
C ALA A 404 -2.10 10.61 16.16
N THR A 405 -2.94 10.54 15.12
CA THR A 405 -3.88 11.63 14.79
C THR A 405 -5.27 11.31 15.36
N ILE A 406 -6.11 12.33 15.59
CA ILE A 406 -7.51 12.15 16.00
C ILE A 406 -8.47 12.94 15.11
N GLY A 407 -9.47 12.25 14.57
CA GLY A 407 -10.50 12.80 13.68
C GLY A 407 -9.97 13.30 12.35
N ASN A 408 -10.81 14.07 11.66
CA ASN A 408 -10.68 14.64 10.33
C ASN A 408 -10.11 13.67 9.28
N LEU A 409 -10.72 12.49 9.14
CA LEU A 409 -10.41 11.53 8.09
C LEU A 409 -11.42 11.68 6.95
N CYS A 410 -10.99 12.26 5.83
CA CYS A 410 -11.86 12.52 4.69
C CYS A 410 -11.23 12.11 3.36
N VAL A 411 -12.07 12.02 2.34
CA VAL A 411 -11.64 11.96 0.94
C VAL A 411 -11.81 13.34 0.31
N ASP A 412 -10.71 13.88 -0.19
CA ASP A 412 -10.68 15.10 -0.98
C ASP A 412 -11.06 14.75 -2.42
N VAL A 413 -12.14 15.35 -2.90
CA VAL A 413 -12.65 15.22 -4.27
C VAL A 413 -12.22 16.46 -5.06
N VAL A 414 -11.18 16.30 -5.86
CA VAL A 414 -10.51 17.40 -6.57
C VAL A 414 -11.13 17.61 -7.95
N LEU A 415 -11.77 18.76 -8.18
CA LEU A 415 -12.45 19.07 -9.44
C LEU A 415 -12.07 20.43 -10.00
N SER A 416 -11.88 20.49 -11.31
CA SER A 416 -11.81 21.77 -12.03
C SER A 416 -13.22 22.28 -12.32
N VAL A 417 -13.53 23.48 -11.83
CA VAL A 417 -14.83 24.13 -12.00
C VAL A 417 -14.70 25.45 -12.77
N PRO A 418 -15.71 25.86 -13.55
CA PRO A 418 -15.63 27.14 -14.28
C PRO A 418 -15.61 28.35 -13.34
N LYS A 419 -16.21 28.22 -12.15
CA LYS A 419 -16.27 29.26 -11.13
C LYS A 419 -16.38 28.61 -9.75
N LEU A 420 -15.68 29.18 -8.76
CA LEU A 420 -15.79 28.76 -7.36
C LEU A 420 -17.21 28.98 -6.80
N PRO A 421 -17.60 28.20 -5.76
CA PRO A 421 -18.91 28.34 -5.13
C PRO A 421 -19.21 29.76 -4.66
N PRO A 422 -20.46 30.21 -4.75
CA PRO A 422 -20.86 31.54 -4.34
C PRO A 422 -20.75 31.72 -2.81
N LYS A 423 -20.63 32.99 -2.37
CA LYS A 423 -20.49 33.33 -0.94
C LYS A 423 -21.77 33.05 -0.12
N PRO A 424 -22.99 33.44 -0.56
CA PRO A 424 -24.22 33.20 0.19
C PRO A 424 -24.43 31.71 0.48
N LEU A 425 -24.85 31.37 1.71
CA LEU A 425 -24.91 29.99 2.19
C LEU A 425 -25.91 29.15 1.38
N ASP A 426 -27.10 29.67 1.12
CA ASP A 426 -28.15 28.96 0.36
C ASP A 426 -27.73 28.69 -1.09
N GLU A 427 -27.14 29.69 -1.77
CA GLU A 427 -26.63 29.53 -3.13
C GLU A 427 -25.45 28.56 -3.18
N ARG A 428 -24.59 28.58 -2.16
CA ARG A 428 -23.48 27.64 -2.04
C ARG A 428 -23.99 26.22 -1.85
N LYS A 429 -24.98 26.03 -0.98
CA LYS A 429 -25.61 24.73 -0.73
C LYS A 429 -26.21 24.17 -2.01
N ALA A 430 -27.00 24.97 -2.73
CA ALA A 430 -27.58 24.55 -4.01
C ALA A 430 -26.51 24.18 -5.05
N TYR A 431 -25.43 24.96 -5.13
CA TYR A 431 -24.28 24.66 -6.00
C TYR A 431 -23.64 23.31 -5.66
N MET A 432 -23.42 23.04 -4.36
CA MET A 432 -22.82 21.79 -3.91
C MET A 432 -23.76 20.59 -4.11
N GLU A 433 -25.06 20.75 -3.89
CA GLU A 433 -26.07 19.72 -4.18
C GLU A 433 -26.13 19.39 -5.67
N GLU A 434 -25.98 20.38 -6.55
CA GLU A 434 -25.88 20.15 -7.99
C GLU A 434 -24.62 19.37 -8.37
N LEU A 435 -23.48 19.75 -7.81
CA LEU A 435 -22.19 19.08 -8.01
C LEU A 435 -22.24 17.61 -7.55
N ALA A 436 -22.88 17.34 -6.41
CA ALA A 436 -23.01 16.01 -5.83
C ALA A 436 -23.90 15.04 -6.64
N LYS A 437 -24.76 15.53 -7.55
CA LYS A 437 -25.62 14.68 -8.39
C LYS A 437 -24.84 13.80 -9.37
N SER A 438 -23.61 14.18 -9.70
CA SER A 438 -22.72 13.44 -10.60
C SER A 438 -21.40 13.16 -9.88
N PRO A 439 -21.36 12.16 -8.98
CA PRO A 439 -20.16 11.87 -8.20
C PRO A 439 -18.99 11.54 -9.13
N PRO A 440 -17.84 12.21 -8.98
CA PRO A 440 -16.73 12.07 -9.90
C PRO A 440 -15.99 10.75 -9.70
N ASP A 441 -15.37 10.26 -10.79
CA ASP A 441 -14.59 9.03 -10.81
C ASP A 441 -13.45 9.04 -9.78
N LYS A 442 -13.02 7.84 -9.35
CA LYS A 442 -11.90 7.63 -8.40
C LYS A 442 -10.60 8.34 -8.74
N ILE A 443 -10.39 8.72 -10.00
CA ILE A 443 -9.20 9.45 -10.44
C ILE A 443 -9.10 10.85 -9.85
N TYR A 444 -10.21 11.39 -9.33
CA TYR A 444 -10.29 12.70 -8.70
C TYR A 444 -10.24 12.64 -7.18
N TRP A 445 -10.03 11.45 -6.60
CA TRP A 445 -10.03 11.25 -5.16
C TRP A 445 -8.61 11.24 -4.62
N GLU A 446 -8.40 11.96 -3.53
CA GLU A 446 -7.19 11.92 -2.73
C GLU A 446 -7.53 11.75 -1.25
N ALA A 447 -6.59 11.21 -0.48
CA ALA A 447 -6.74 11.14 0.97
C ALA A 447 -6.60 12.55 1.57
N GLY A 448 -7.65 13.03 2.23
CA GLY A 448 -7.74 14.39 2.75
C GLY A 448 -7.58 14.50 4.26
N GLY A 449 -7.67 15.73 4.76
CA GLY A 449 -7.64 16.04 6.19
C GLY A 449 -6.37 15.58 6.89
N ASN A 450 -6.51 14.91 8.03
CA ASN A 450 -5.38 14.41 8.83
C ASN A 450 -4.55 13.33 8.10
N CYS A 451 -5.06 12.76 7.01
CA CYS A 451 -4.29 11.82 6.19
C CYS A 451 -3.05 12.49 5.59
N ASN A 452 -3.11 13.78 5.22
CA ASN A 452 -1.96 14.51 4.70
C ASN A 452 -0.79 14.52 5.68
N MET A 453 -1.08 14.84 6.95
CA MET A 453 -0.09 14.86 8.03
C MET A 453 0.44 13.45 8.30
N ALA A 454 -0.45 12.46 8.35
CA ALA A 454 -0.09 11.08 8.61
C ALA A 454 0.83 10.50 7.51
N ILE A 455 0.51 10.74 6.25
CA ILE A 455 1.31 10.33 5.08
C ILE A 455 2.67 11.03 5.09
N ALA A 456 2.72 12.34 5.33
CA ALA A 456 3.98 13.07 5.44
C ALA A 456 4.86 12.50 6.59
N ALA A 457 4.27 12.23 7.74
CA ALA A 457 4.97 11.68 8.90
C ALA A 457 5.48 10.26 8.63
N ALA A 458 4.66 9.41 8.03
CA ALA A 458 5.04 8.05 7.63
C ALA A 458 6.20 8.08 6.64
N ARG A 459 6.15 8.97 5.64
CA ARG A 459 7.21 9.17 4.63
C ARG A 459 8.51 9.75 5.20
N LEU A 460 8.48 10.44 6.35
CA LEU A 460 9.66 10.83 7.13
C LEU A 460 10.22 9.67 7.99
N GLY A 461 9.55 8.52 8.01
CA GLY A 461 9.97 7.32 8.73
C GLY A 461 9.42 7.23 10.16
N LEU A 462 8.38 7.98 10.50
CA LEU A 462 7.69 7.87 11.78
C LEU A 462 6.66 6.72 11.75
N HIS A 463 6.47 6.05 12.88
CA HIS A 463 5.38 5.08 13.05
C HIS A 463 4.08 5.80 13.37
N VAL A 464 3.13 5.78 12.43
CA VAL A 464 1.90 6.58 12.52
C VAL A 464 0.67 5.70 12.73
N THR A 465 -0.26 6.18 13.54
CA THR A 465 -1.61 5.62 13.67
C THR A 465 -2.63 6.72 13.54
N VAL A 466 -3.68 6.52 12.74
CA VAL A 466 -4.81 7.46 12.68
C VAL A 466 -5.98 6.92 13.51
N VAL A 467 -6.59 7.79 14.30
CA VAL A 467 -7.75 7.44 15.14
C VAL A 467 -8.94 8.25 14.64
N GLY A 468 -10.00 7.59 14.16
CA GLY A 468 -11.15 8.29 13.60
C GLY A 468 -12.26 7.35 13.15
N HIS A 469 -13.22 7.89 12.42
CA HIS A 469 -14.26 7.11 11.76
C HIS A 469 -14.04 7.08 10.25
N VAL A 470 -14.26 5.91 9.65
CA VAL A 470 -14.25 5.69 8.20
C VAL A 470 -15.44 4.79 7.88
N GLY A 471 -16.19 5.12 6.84
CA GLY A 471 -17.39 4.38 6.45
C GLY A 471 -17.08 3.05 5.77
N ASP A 472 -18.03 2.11 5.80
CA ASP A 472 -17.95 0.83 5.06
C ASP A 472 -18.47 1.01 3.62
N GLU A 473 -17.96 2.05 2.94
CA GLU A 473 -18.34 2.39 1.57
C GLU A 473 -17.09 2.65 0.72
N ILE A 474 -17.26 3.01 -0.54
CA ILE A 474 -16.18 3.06 -1.53
C ILE A 474 -15.10 4.10 -1.21
N TYR A 475 -15.44 5.26 -0.64
CA TYR A 475 -14.52 6.30 -0.21
C TYR A 475 -13.76 5.85 1.05
N GLY A 476 -14.44 5.17 1.97
CA GLY A 476 -13.83 4.64 3.17
C GLY A 476 -12.82 3.52 2.88
N HIS A 477 -13.19 2.56 2.02
CA HIS A 477 -12.25 1.56 1.51
C HIS A 477 -11.07 2.19 0.78
N PHE A 478 -11.31 3.21 -0.05
CA PHE A 478 -10.23 3.95 -0.70
C PHE A 478 -9.27 4.57 0.31
N LEU A 479 -9.79 5.20 1.38
CA LEU A 479 -8.97 5.81 2.41
C LEU A 479 -8.14 4.77 3.16
N LEU A 480 -8.73 3.63 3.50
CA LEU A 480 -8.05 2.51 4.15
C LEU A 480 -6.94 1.92 3.28
N ASP A 481 -7.18 1.75 1.98
CA ASP A 481 -6.17 1.29 1.01
C ASP A 481 -4.98 2.26 0.96
N VAL A 482 -5.24 3.57 0.88
CA VAL A 482 -4.18 4.59 0.87
C VAL A 482 -3.37 4.57 2.16
N LEU A 483 -4.02 4.50 3.32
CA LEU A 483 -3.33 4.43 4.61
C LEU A 483 -2.48 3.16 4.72
N HIS A 484 -3.00 2.01 4.27
CA HIS A 484 -2.27 0.75 4.25
C HIS A 484 -1.04 0.80 3.34
N ASP A 485 -1.15 1.34 2.13
CA ASP A 485 -0.05 1.49 1.17
C ASP A 485 1.09 2.37 1.71
N GLU A 486 0.77 3.35 2.55
CA GLU A 486 1.74 4.22 3.22
C GLU A 486 2.25 3.64 4.55
N GLY A 487 1.81 2.44 4.95
CA GLY A 487 2.22 1.76 6.17
C GLY A 487 1.65 2.37 7.46
N ILE A 488 0.49 3.04 7.36
CA ILE A 488 -0.16 3.75 8.46
C ILE A 488 -1.23 2.84 9.08
N SER A 489 -1.20 2.69 10.41
CA SER A 489 -2.23 1.92 11.13
C SER A 489 -3.48 2.76 11.35
N MET A 490 -4.65 2.13 11.38
CA MET A 490 -5.93 2.80 11.63
C MET A 490 -6.59 2.20 12.88
N VAL A 491 -7.18 3.07 13.72
CA VAL A 491 -7.98 2.69 14.88
C VAL A 491 -9.36 3.34 14.78
N GLU A 492 -10.38 2.51 14.60
CA GLU A 492 -11.77 2.97 14.57
C GLU A 492 -12.25 3.42 15.95
N MET A 493 -13.05 4.49 15.96
CA MET A 493 -13.69 5.05 17.16
C MET A 493 -15.04 4.41 17.50
N ASN A 494 -15.36 3.21 16.99
CA ASN A 494 -16.63 2.51 17.25
C ASN A 494 -16.52 1.56 18.47
N GLU A 495 -17.54 1.55 19.34
CA GLU A 495 -17.73 0.49 20.33
C GLU A 495 -18.78 -0.50 19.81
N GLN A 496 -18.40 -1.77 19.63
CA GLN A 496 -19.37 -2.83 19.31
C GLN A 496 -20.29 -3.11 20.51
N ASN A 497 -21.24 -2.22 20.78
CA ASN A 497 -22.39 -2.49 21.61
C ASN A 497 -23.56 -2.85 20.68
N GLY A 498 -23.96 -4.13 20.73
CA GLY A 498 -24.88 -4.77 19.78
C GLY A 498 -26.34 -4.30 19.83
N VAL A 499 -26.59 -3.04 19.50
CA VAL A 499 -27.91 -2.55 19.11
C VAL A 499 -27.73 -1.73 17.84
N ILE A 500 -27.96 -2.36 16.69
CA ILE A 500 -28.02 -1.68 15.40
C ILE A 500 -29.36 -0.95 15.40
N ASP A 501 -29.36 0.31 15.83
CA ASP A 501 -30.49 1.19 15.55
C ASP A 501 -30.34 1.70 14.12
N THR A 502 -31.35 1.38 13.34
CA THR A 502 -31.45 1.62 11.91
C THR A 502 -31.62 3.11 11.61
N LEU A 503 -30.51 3.82 11.39
CA LEU A 503 -30.49 5.05 10.60
C LEU A 503 -29.29 5.00 9.64
N SER A 504 -29.60 4.99 8.35
CA SER A 504 -28.68 4.80 7.22
C SER A 504 -27.66 5.92 7.01
N THR A 505 -27.50 6.83 7.97
CA THR A 505 -26.55 7.96 7.95
C THR A 505 -25.28 7.69 8.78
N ALA A 506 -25.20 6.57 9.50
CA ALA A 506 -24.11 6.26 10.44
C ALA A 506 -22.86 5.60 9.81
N TYR A 507 -22.72 5.62 8.48
CA TYR A 507 -21.73 4.83 7.74
C TYR A 507 -21.01 5.56 6.60
N GLU A 508 -21.07 6.90 6.56
CA GLU A 508 -20.45 7.66 5.45
C GLU A 508 -19.11 8.27 5.85
N THR A 509 -18.10 8.05 5.01
CA THR A 509 -16.80 8.73 5.11
C THR A 509 -16.96 10.20 4.77
N LEU A 510 -16.26 11.08 5.48
CA LEU A 510 -16.28 12.52 5.20
C LEU A 510 -15.79 12.80 3.78
N LEU A 511 -16.50 13.67 3.06
CA LEU A 511 -16.13 14.15 1.74
C LEU A 511 -15.86 15.65 1.78
N CYS A 512 -14.71 16.04 1.25
CA CYS A 512 -14.34 17.43 1.06
C CYS A 512 -14.16 17.70 -0.43
N TRP A 513 -14.90 18.65 -0.98
CA TRP A 513 -14.77 19.07 -2.36
C TRP A 513 -13.68 20.14 -2.48
N VAL A 514 -12.63 19.81 -3.22
CA VAL A 514 -11.52 20.71 -3.52
C VAL A 514 -11.69 21.22 -4.95
N LEU A 515 -12.24 22.43 -5.07
CA LEU A 515 -12.65 23.00 -6.35
C LEU A 515 -11.59 24.00 -6.84
N VAL A 516 -11.12 23.82 -8.07
CA VAL A 516 -10.08 24.64 -8.69
C VAL A 516 -10.67 25.40 -9.87
N ASP A 517 -10.58 26.73 -9.85
CA ASP A 517 -11.05 27.56 -10.96
C ASP A 517 -9.98 27.79 -12.05
N PRO A 518 -10.33 28.38 -13.21
CA PRO A 518 -9.35 28.63 -14.27
C PRO A 518 -8.23 29.62 -13.88
N LEU A 519 -8.39 30.35 -12.77
CA LEU A 519 -7.38 31.24 -12.20
C LEU A 519 -6.52 30.53 -11.14
N GLN A 520 -6.65 29.21 -10.99
CA GLN A 520 -5.95 28.38 -10.00
C GLN A 520 -6.27 28.75 -8.55
N ARG A 521 -7.44 29.35 -8.31
CA ARG A 521 -7.94 29.58 -6.95
C ARG A 521 -8.67 28.34 -6.46
N HIS A 522 -8.55 28.08 -5.17
CA HIS A 522 -9.12 26.92 -4.51
C HIS A 522 -10.36 27.32 -3.70
N GLY A 523 -11.41 26.50 -3.79
CA GLY A 523 -12.57 26.53 -2.91
C GLY A 523 -12.71 25.17 -2.23
N PHE A 524 -12.86 25.18 -0.90
CA PHE A 524 -13.07 23.97 -0.10
C PHE A 524 -14.51 23.98 0.38
N CYS A 525 -15.19 22.85 0.23
CA CYS A 525 -16.52 22.68 0.80
C CYS A 525 -16.75 21.24 1.23
N SER A 526 -17.10 21.04 2.50
CA SER A 526 -17.46 19.75 3.06
C SER A 526 -18.98 19.61 3.15
N CYS A 527 -19.50 18.38 3.14
CA CYS A 527 -20.90 18.13 3.49
C CYS A 527 -21.25 18.64 4.90
N THR A 528 -20.27 18.69 5.80
CA THR A 528 -20.41 19.19 7.17
C THR A 528 -20.60 20.71 7.24
N ASP A 529 -20.22 21.46 6.21
CA ASP A 529 -20.36 22.93 6.20
C ASP A 529 -21.83 23.39 6.25
N PHE A 530 -22.77 22.48 5.99
CA PHE A 530 -24.22 22.73 5.97
C PHE A 530 -24.96 22.12 7.16
N SER A 531 -24.23 21.55 8.13
CA SER A 531 -24.77 20.98 9.37
C SER A 531 -24.49 21.91 10.56
N GLU A 532 -25.45 22.00 11.49
CA GLU A 532 -25.24 22.69 12.78
C GLU A 532 -24.56 21.79 13.82
N GLU A 533 -24.62 20.47 13.63
CA GLU A 533 -23.97 19.47 14.50
C GLU A 533 -22.74 18.85 13.84
N PRO A 534 -21.73 18.42 14.64
CA PRO A 534 -20.59 17.66 14.13
C PRO A 534 -21.03 16.38 13.41
N ALA A 535 -20.26 15.98 12.40
CA ALA A 535 -20.59 14.85 11.52
C ALA A 535 -20.91 13.56 12.27
N PHE A 536 -20.16 13.27 13.35
CA PHE A 536 -20.29 12.07 14.15
C PHE A 536 -20.69 12.42 15.59
N SER A 537 -21.71 13.27 15.75
CA SER A 537 -22.20 13.74 17.07
C SER A 537 -22.62 12.60 18.03
N TRP A 538 -22.95 11.42 17.51
CA TRP A 538 -23.24 10.21 18.30
C TRP A 538 -22.02 9.61 18.99
N LEU A 539 -20.79 9.91 18.52
CA LEU A 539 -19.56 9.52 19.19
C LEU A 539 -19.35 10.43 20.41
N SER A 540 -19.80 9.94 21.56
CA SER A 540 -19.76 10.68 22.83
C SER A 540 -18.60 10.24 23.74
N THR A 541 -18.00 9.07 23.49
CA THR A 541 -16.92 8.53 24.34
C THR A 541 -15.80 7.93 23.52
N LEU A 542 -14.58 7.98 24.08
CA LEU A 542 -13.42 7.34 23.46
C LEU A 542 -13.50 5.82 23.66
N SER A 543 -13.47 5.10 22.54
CA SER A 543 -13.34 3.65 22.55
C SER A 543 -12.08 3.19 23.29
N THR A 544 -12.12 1.95 23.81
CA THR A 544 -10.96 1.35 24.49
C THR A 544 -9.72 1.30 23.59
N THR A 545 -9.92 1.02 22.30
CA THR A 545 -8.85 0.99 21.29
C THR A 545 -8.26 2.38 21.04
N ALA A 546 -9.10 3.42 20.94
CA ALA A 546 -8.65 4.81 20.81
C ALA A 546 -7.81 5.23 22.03
N LYS A 547 -8.28 4.94 23.25
CA LYS A 547 -7.49 5.19 24.47
C LYS A 547 -6.15 4.45 24.43
N MET A 548 -6.13 3.19 24.01
CA MET A 548 -4.88 2.43 23.89
C MET A 548 -3.91 3.05 22.86
N ALA A 549 -4.40 3.55 21.73
CA ALA A 549 -3.59 4.24 20.73
C ALA A 549 -2.96 5.52 21.32
N ILE A 550 -3.77 6.38 21.97
CA ILE A 550 -3.30 7.59 22.64
C ILE A 550 -2.24 7.25 23.69
N ARG A 551 -2.46 6.20 24.49
CA ARG A 551 -1.53 5.76 25.52
C ARG A 551 -0.20 5.25 24.95
N ARG A 552 -0.20 4.59 23.78
CA ARG A 552 1.01 4.07 23.13
C ARG A 552 1.73 5.10 22.26
N ALA A 553 1.11 6.24 21.97
CA ALA A 553 1.68 7.31 21.18
C ALA A 553 2.60 8.24 21.97
N LYS A 554 3.68 8.71 21.33
CA LYS A 554 4.53 9.80 21.84
C LYS A 554 3.85 11.16 21.65
N ILE A 555 3.23 11.36 20.48
CA ILE A 555 2.46 12.56 20.12
C ILE A 555 1.03 12.17 19.77
N ILE A 556 0.05 12.93 20.24
CA ILE A 556 -1.29 13.00 19.66
C ILE A 556 -1.45 14.32 18.92
N PHE A 557 -1.91 14.27 17.67
CA PHE A 557 -2.16 15.44 16.83
C PHE A 557 -3.66 15.62 16.59
N CYS A 558 -4.14 16.84 16.80
CA CYS A 558 -5.49 17.26 16.48
C CYS A 558 -5.43 18.56 15.67
N ASN A 559 -6.22 18.66 14.61
CA ASN A 559 -6.44 19.92 13.91
C ASN A 559 -7.82 20.51 14.24
N GLY A 560 -8.04 21.79 13.92
CA GLY A 560 -9.30 22.47 14.23
C GLY A 560 -10.51 21.92 13.49
N TYR A 561 -10.31 21.28 12.34
CA TYR A 561 -11.38 20.58 11.61
C TYR A 561 -11.85 19.30 12.32
N GLY A 562 -11.11 18.79 13.31
CA GLY A 562 -11.59 17.73 14.19
C GLY A 562 -12.89 18.10 14.93
N PHE A 563 -13.16 19.40 15.12
CA PHE A 563 -14.40 19.91 15.73
C PHE A 563 -15.60 19.85 14.79
N ASP A 564 -15.38 19.72 13.49
CA ASP A 564 -16.46 19.55 12.50
C ASP A 564 -16.88 18.09 12.41
N GLU A 565 -15.98 17.17 12.80
CA GLU A 565 -16.21 15.74 12.84
C GLU A 565 -16.73 15.26 14.21
N LEU A 566 -16.06 15.67 15.29
CA LEU A 566 -16.24 15.13 16.63
C LEU A 566 -16.77 16.19 17.58
N SER A 567 -17.57 15.76 18.56
CA SER A 567 -18.09 16.67 19.58
C SER A 567 -16.97 17.33 20.40
N PRO A 568 -17.12 18.61 20.80
CA PRO A 568 -16.13 19.29 21.63
C PRO A 568 -15.84 18.53 22.94
N SER A 569 -16.87 17.94 23.56
CA SER A 569 -16.72 17.11 24.75
C SER A 569 -15.85 15.86 24.54
N LEU A 570 -15.99 15.16 23.41
CA LEU A 570 -15.14 14.01 23.07
C LEU A 570 -13.69 14.42 22.84
N LEU A 571 -13.46 15.51 22.11
CA LEU A 571 -12.11 16.04 21.87
C LEU A 571 -11.45 16.47 23.18
N VAL A 572 -12.18 17.13 24.09
CA VAL A 572 -11.67 17.49 25.42
C VAL A 572 -11.36 16.24 26.26
N SER A 573 -12.18 15.19 26.14
CA SER A 573 -11.90 13.89 26.78
C SER A 573 -10.60 13.27 26.27
N ALA A 574 -10.35 13.31 24.96
CA ALA A 574 -9.11 12.81 24.34
C ALA A 574 -7.89 13.58 24.82
N LEU A 575 -7.99 14.90 24.85
CA LEU A 575 -6.97 15.80 25.35
C LEU A 575 -6.64 15.51 26.82
N ASN A 576 -7.66 15.43 27.68
CA ASN A 576 -7.48 15.14 29.10
C ASN A 576 -6.84 13.77 29.34
N TYR A 577 -7.27 12.75 28.59
CA TYR A 577 -6.68 11.43 28.67
C TYR A 577 -5.22 11.42 28.20
N ALA A 578 -4.88 12.14 27.13
CA ALA A 578 -3.50 12.30 26.67
C ALA A 578 -2.61 12.94 27.74
N VAL A 579 -3.12 13.96 28.45
CA VAL A 579 -2.43 14.57 29.60
C VAL A 579 -2.21 13.54 30.72
N GLU A 580 -3.23 12.76 31.06
CA GLU A 580 -3.19 11.75 32.13
C GLU A 580 -2.11 10.68 31.87
N VAL A 581 -2.02 10.20 30.62
CA VAL A 581 -1.08 9.15 30.21
C VAL A 581 0.28 9.68 29.74
N GLY A 582 0.49 10.99 29.80
CA GLY A 582 1.76 11.64 29.45
C GLY A 582 2.10 11.60 27.95
N THR A 583 1.10 11.59 27.08
CA THR A 583 1.29 11.77 25.63
C THR A 583 1.39 13.25 25.31
N SER A 584 2.37 13.65 24.50
CA SER A 584 2.51 15.06 24.09
C SER A 584 1.41 15.46 23.12
N ILE A 585 0.84 16.64 23.29
CA ILE A 585 -0.30 17.10 22.49
C ILE A 585 0.16 18.18 21.51
N PHE A 586 -0.12 17.95 20.23
CA PHE A 586 0.08 18.90 19.15
C PHE A 586 -1.28 19.36 18.64
N PHE A 587 -1.47 20.67 18.59
CA PHE A 587 -2.71 21.27 18.13
C PHE A 587 -2.48 22.31 17.04
N ASP A 588 -3.14 22.11 15.91
CA ASP A 588 -3.20 23.07 14.81
C ASP A 588 -4.64 23.57 14.68
N PRO A 589 -5.00 24.72 15.26
CA PRO A 589 -6.37 25.22 15.19
C PRO A 589 -6.82 25.52 13.74
N GLY A 590 -5.88 25.75 12.82
CA GLY A 590 -6.18 26.11 11.44
C GLY A 590 -7.16 27.29 11.31
N PRO A 591 -7.85 27.40 10.16
CA PRO A 591 -8.88 28.40 9.94
C PRO A 591 -10.04 28.32 10.95
N ARG A 592 -10.31 27.11 11.49
CA ARG A 592 -11.37 26.88 12.47
C ARG A 592 -11.10 27.55 13.81
N GLY A 593 -9.84 27.89 14.15
CA GLY A 593 -9.54 28.62 15.37
C GLY A 593 -10.35 29.92 15.51
N LYS A 594 -10.50 30.66 14.41
CA LYS A 594 -11.32 31.88 14.40
C LYS A 594 -12.80 31.58 14.60
N SER A 595 -13.37 30.65 13.83
CA SER A 595 -14.80 30.32 13.94
C SER A 595 -15.15 29.76 15.32
N LEU A 596 -14.31 28.89 15.87
CA LEU A 596 -14.47 28.31 17.20
C LEU A 596 -14.37 29.39 18.31
N SER A 597 -13.53 30.41 18.13
CA SER A 597 -13.42 31.52 19.11
C SER A 597 -14.68 32.38 19.22
N THR A 598 -15.52 32.38 18.17
CA THR A 598 -16.81 33.08 18.12
C THR A 598 -18.00 32.12 18.09
N GLY A 599 -17.76 30.81 18.23
CA GLY A 599 -18.75 29.75 18.11
C GLY A 599 -19.61 29.62 19.36
N THR A 600 -20.18 28.44 19.57
CA THR A 600 -20.93 28.09 20.78
C THR A 600 -20.04 28.19 22.03
N LEU A 601 -20.67 28.33 23.20
CA LEU A 601 -19.93 28.37 24.46
C LEU A 601 -19.11 27.09 24.71
N GLU A 602 -19.58 25.94 24.20
CA GLU A 602 -18.86 24.67 24.32
C GLU A 602 -17.62 24.65 23.43
N GLU A 603 -17.73 25.05 22.16
CA GLU A 603 -16.60 25.19 21.25
C GLU A 603 -15.55 26.17 21.76
N GLN A 604 -15.97 27.33 22.26
CA GLN A 604 -15.07 28.33 22.84
C GLN A 604 -14.29 27.77 24.03
N LYS A 605 -14.97 27.04 24.92
CA LYS A 605 -14.33 26.39 26.09
C LYS A 605 -13.37 25.29 25.66
N ALA A 606 -13.76 24.47 24.69
CA ALA A 606 -12.92 23.40 24.19
C ALA A 606 -11.69 23.93 23.46
N LEU A 607 -11.83 24.96 22.62
CA LEU A 607 -10.72 25.67 21.99
C LEU A 607 -9.78 26.27 23.04
N ASP A 608 -10.31 26.98 24.05
CA ASP A 608 -9.49 27.55 25.12
C ASP A 608 -8.71 26.47 25.87
N HIS A 609 -9.35 25.32 26.12
CA HIS A 609 -8.72 24.18 26.78
C HIS A 609 -7.61 23.57 25.93
N TYR A 610 -7.82 23.38 24.62
CA TYR A 610 -6.80 22.93 23.68
C TYR A 610 -5.61 23.90 23.60
N LEU A 611 -5.87 25.21 23.48
CA LEU A 611 -4.83 26.23 23.46
C LEU A 611 -4.00 26.25 24.75
N ARG A 612 -4.61 25.95 25.90
CA ARG A 612 -3.93 25.93 27.21
C ARG A 612 -3.15 24.66 27.48
N MET A 613 -3.67 23.52 27.05
CA MET A 613 -3.16 22.21 27.47
C MET A 613 -2.25 21.54 26.43
N SER A 614 -2.20 22.06 25.20
CA SER A 614 -1.30 21.53 24.17
C SER A 614 0.15 21.87 24.46
N ASP A 615 1.05 20.88 24.28
CA ASP A 615 2.50 21.06 24.40
C ASP A 615 3.06 21.87 23.21
N VAL A 616 2.47 21.70 22.03
CA VAL A 616 2.90 22.36 20.80
C VAL A 616 1.68 22.96 20.08
N LEU A 617 1.74 24.26 19.80
CA LEU A 617 0.76 24.96 18.98
C LEU A 617 1.36 25.27 17.62
N LEU A 618 0.64 24.97 16.55
CA LEU A 618 1.07 25.19 15.16
C LEU A 618 0.05 26.10 14.48
N LEU A 619 0.44 27.32 14.12
CA LEU A 619 -0.47 28.30 13.53
C LEU A 619 0.18 28.98 12.34
N THR A 620 -0.62 29.49 11.42
CA THR A 620 -0.15 30.53 10.49
C THR A 620 -0.10 31.89 11.20
N SER A 621 0.60 32.87 10.61
CA SER A 621 0.61 34.24 11.14
C SER A 621 -0.80 34.84 11.23
N GLU A 622 -1.63 34.57 10.22
CA GLU A 622 -3.01 35.07 10.14
C GLU A 622 -3.91 34.43 11.22
N GLU A 623 -3.74 33.12 11.47
CA GLU A 623 -4.44 32.41 12.54
C GLU A 623 -4.04 32.91 13.93
N ALA A 624 -2.73 33.11 14.15
CA ALA A 624 -2.21 33.64 15.41
C ALA A 624 -2.68 35.07 15.66
N GLU A 625 -2.68 35.92 14.63
CA GLU A 625 -3.27 37.26 14.71
C GLU A 625 -4.75 37.17 15.07
N SER A 626 -5.52 36.33 14.38
CA SER A 626 -6.95 36.19 14.64
C SER A 626 -7.27 35.74 16.07
N LEU A 627 -6.43 34.91 16.68
CA LEU A 627 -6.64 34.42 18.04
C LEU A 627 -6.14 35.39 19.13
N THR A 628 -5.23 36.30 18.79
CA THR A 628 -4.54 37.17 19.77
C THR A 628 -4.76 38.66 19.56
N GLY A 629 -5.36 39.06 18.44
CA GLY A 629 -5.48 40.44 17.97
C GLY A 629 -4.13 41.12 17.75
N THR A 630 -3.08 40.36 17.40
CA THR A 630 -1.70 40.86 17.31
C THR A 630 -1.07 40.51 15.97
N GLU A 631 -0.75 41.52 15.17
CA GLU A 631 -0.15 41.35 13.84
C GLU A 631 1.31 40.85 13.89
N ASP A 632 2.08 41.24 14.91
CA ASP A 632 3.46 40.79 15.06
C ASP A 632 3.49 39.30 15.43
N PRO A 633 4.06 38.42 14.58
CA PRO A 633 3.99 36.98 14.77
C PRO A 633 4.75 36.50 16.02
N ILE A 634 5.82 37.20 16.42
CA ILE A 634 6.59 36.86 17.62
C ILE A 634 5.76 37.20 18.86
N VAL A 635 5.18 38.39 18.90
CA VAL A 635 4.34 38.81 20.04
C VAL A 635 3.08 37.96 20.14
N ALA A 636 2.43 37.64 19.02
CA ALA A 636 1.28 36.76 18.97
C ALA A 636 1.64 35.38 19.54
N GLY A 637 2.75 34.80 19.10
CA GLY A 637 3.21 33.50 19.61
C GLY A 637 3.60 33.54 21.09
N GLN A 638 4.25 34.60 21.57
CA GLN A 638 4.54 34.78 23.00
C GLN A 638 3.26 34.93 23.83
N LYS A 639 2.21 35.59 23.33
CA LYS A 639 0.90 35.67 24.01
C LYS A 639 0.27 34.28 24.13
N LEU A 640 0.29 33.48 23.07
CA LEU A 640 -0.21 32.10 23.09
C LEU A 640 0.59 31.23 24.07
N LEU A 641 1.92 31.36 24.06
CA LEU A 641 2.79 30.64 24.97
C LEU A 641 2.51 30.99 26.44
N LYS A 642 2.31 32.28 26.76
CA LYS A 642 1.95 32.76 28.10
C LYS A 642 0.55 32.32 28.54
N LYS A 643 -0.38 32.18 27.59
CA LYS A 643 -1.73 31.66 27.85
C LYS A 643 -1.69 30.15 28.14
N GLY A 644 -0.75 29.44 27.54
CA GLY A 644 -0.48 28.03 27.73
C GLY A 644 -0.12 27.66 29.17
N ILE A 645 -0.73 26.61 29.71
CA ILE A 645 -0.32 25.99 30.98
C ILE A 645 0.78 24.96 30.74
N ARG A 646 0.69 24.23 29.63
CA ARG A 646 1.63 23.16 29.27
C ARG A 646 2.44 23.44 28.00
N THR A 647 2.12 24.54 27.32
CA THR A 647 2.70 24.87 26.02
C THR A 647 4.19 25.12 26.14
N LYS A 648 4.95 24.37 25.35
CA LYS A 648 6.40 24.45 25.26
C LYS A 648 6.80 25.18 23.99
N TRP A 649 6.17 24.84 22.87
CA TRP A 649 6.50 25.40 21.56
C TRP A 649 5.27 26.05 20.94
N VAL A 650 5.45 27.26 20.42
CA VAL A 650 4.49 27.89 19.51
C VAL A 650 5.20 28.12 18.18
N ILE A 651 4.66 27.54 17.11
CA ILE A 651 5.22 27.65 15.76
C ILE A 651 4.29 28.52 14.93
N ILE A 652 4.87 29.53 14.27
CA ILE A 652 4.18 30.44 13.36
C ILE A 652 4.69 30.21 11.94
N LYS A 653 3.80 29.73 11.07
CA LYS A 653 4.00 29.49 9.63
C LYS A 653 3.68 30.78 8.86
N MET A 654 4.58 31.20 7.97
CA MET A 654 4.44 32.44 7.19
C MET A 654 4.62 32.19 5.68
N GLY A 655 4.28 30.97 5.23
CA GLY A 655 4.35 30.57 3.82
C GLY A 655 5.73 30.84 3.20
N PRO A 656 5.82 31.63 2.12
CA PRO A 656 7.08 31.89 1.42
C PRO A 656 8.11 32.65 2.25
N LYS A 657 7.71 33.26 3.39
CA LYS A 657 8.63 33.92 4.32
C LYS A 657 9.31 32.95 5.28
N GLY A 658 8.81 31.71 5.41
CA GLY A 658 9.35 30.70 6.32
C GLY A 658 8.54 30.57 7.61
N SER A 659 9.23 30.38 8.73
CA SER A 659 8.60 30.01 10.00
C SER A 659 9.38 30.48 11.23
N ILE A 660 8.68 30.64 12.34
CA ILE A 660 9.23 31.01 13.65
C ILE A 660 8.79 29.97 14.69
N LEU A 661 9.69 29.55 15.58
CA LEU A 661 9.42 28.68 16.72
C LEU A 661 9.80 29.43 17.99
N ILE A 662 8.84 29.57 18.89
CA ILE A 662 8.97 30.33 20.14
C ILE A 662 8.87 29.35 21.30
N THR A 663 9.81 29.43 22.23
CA THR A 663 9.83 28.70 23.50
C THR A 663 9.91 29.68 24.66
N PRO A 664 9.76 29.24 25.93
CA PRO A 664 9.87 30.14 27.08
C PRO A 664 11.24 30.80 27.27
N SER A 665 12.26 30.39 26.51
CA SER A 665 13.65 30.83 26.70
C SER A 665 14.34 31.29 25.42
N SER A 666 13.77 31.05 24.25
CA SER A 666 14.46 31.31 22.98
C SER A 666 13.49 31.37 21.81
N ILE A 667 13.90 32.09 20.77
CA ILE A 667 13.18 32.17 19.50
C ILE A 667 14.08 31.61 18.39
N SER A 668 13.55 30.75 17.53
CA SER A 668 14.25 30.26 16.35
C SER A 668 13.47 30.65 15.09
N CYS A 669 14.17 31.14 14.08
CA CYS A 669 13.62 31.62 12.83
C CYS A 669 14.31 30.89 11.66
N ALA A 670 13.52 30.44 10.68
CA ALA A 670 14.04 29.84 9.47
C ALA A 670 13.29 30.38 8.25
N PRO A 671 14.00 30.97 7.26
CA PRO A 671 13.43 31.28 5.96
C PRO A 671 12.92 30.04 5.22
N ALA A 672 11.96 30.20 4.32
CA ALA A 672 11.49 29.12 3.45
C ALA A 672 12.52 28.78 2.38
N PHE A 673 12.41 27.59 1.78
CA PHE A 673 13.16 27.25 0.57
C PHE A 673 12.53 27.93 -0.65
N LYS A 674 13.37 28.39 -1.57
CA LYS A 674 12.92 28.98 -2.84
C LYS A 674 12.60 27.86 -3.83
N VAL A 675 11.32 27.70 -4.16
CA VAL A 675 10.79 26.66 -5.05
C VAL A 675 9.80 27.25 -6.05
N ASN A 676 9.53 26.52 -7.14
CA ASN A 676 8.41 26.82 -8.02
C ASN A 676 7.14 26.18 -7.43
N VAL A 677 6.18 27.01 -7.04
CA VAL A 677 4.94 26.55 -6.39
C VAL A 677 3.93 26.13 -7.46
N ILE A 678 3.46 24.87 -7.37
CA ILE A 678 2.39 24.33 -8.21
C ILE A 678 1.06 24.40 -7.46
N ASP A 679 1.03 23.87 -6.24
CA ASP A 679 -0.15 23.81 -5.38
C ASP A 679 0.29 23.94 -3.92
N THR A 680 -0.49 24.63 -3.10
CA THR A 680 -0.19 24.86 -1.68
C THR A 680 -0.95 23.94 -0.74
N VAL A 681 -1.88 23.12 -1.25
CA VAL A 681 -2.62 22.15 -0.43
C VAL A 681 -1.63 21.19 0.27
N GLY A 682 -2.00 20.73 1.47
CA GLY A 682 -1.21 19.78 2.27
C GLY A 682 0.16 20.29 2.78
N CYS A 683 0.60 21.51 2.40
CA CYS A 683 1.91 22.04 2.79
C CYS A 683 2.01 22.29 4.30
N GLY A 684 0.93 22.78 4.91
CA GLY A 684 0.83 22.96 6.37
C GLY A 684 0.89 21.62 7.12
N ASP A 685 0.15 20.63 6.67
CA ASP A 685 0.14 19.29 7.27
C ASP A 685 1.51 18.59 7.15
N SER A 686 2.13 18.72 5.99
CA SER A 686 3.48 18.22 5.71
C SER A 686 4.53 18.90 6.60
N PHE A 687 4.39 20.21 6.82
CA PHE A 687 5.21 20.96 7.76
C PHE A 687 5.03 20.45 9.20
N VAL A 688 3.80 20.22 9.65
CA VAL A 688 3.48 19.71 11.00
C VAL A 688 4.13 18.34 11.23
N ALA A 689 4.07 17.43 10.25
CA ALA A 689 4.73 16.13 10.31
C ALA A 689 6.25 16.24 10.57
N ALA A 690 6.91 17.21 9.94
CA ALA A 690 8.32 17.46 10.14
C ALA A 690 8.64 18.10 11.52
N ILE A 691 7.73 18.92 12.06
CA ILE A 691 7.84 19.40 13.45
C ILE A 691 7.77 18.22 14.43
N ALA A 692 6.84 17.28 14.22
CA ALA A 692 6.75 16.06 15.03
C ALA A 692 8.04 15.22 14.93
N PHE A 693 8.60 15.06 13.73
CA PHE A 693 9.89 14.40 13.52
C PHE A 693 11.02 15.05 14.33
N GLY A 694 11.15 16.39 14.23
CA GLY A 694 12.16 17.14 14.97
C GLY A 694 11.99 17.07 16.48
N PHE A 695 10.75 17.11 16.96
CA PHE A 695 10.40 16.98 18.39
C PHE A 695 10.78 15.60 18.94
N ILE A 696 10.39 14.52 18.26
CA ILE A 696 10.69 13.14 18.69
C ILE A 696 12.20 12.87 18.70
N HIS A 697 12.92 13.35 17.69
CA HIS A 697 14.36 13.16 17.56
C HIS A 697 15.19 14.19 18.33
N LYS A 698 14.54 15.11 19.05
CA LYS A 698 15.18 16.18 19.85
C LYS A 698 16.20 16.97 19.02
N LEU A 699 15.82 17.32 17.80
CA LEU A 699 16.66 18.15 16.94
C LEU A 699 16.74 19.58 17.50
N PRO A 700 17.86 20.29 17.27
CA PRO A 700 17.91 21.71 17.59
C PRO A 700 16.78 22.48 16.90
N LEU A 701 16.24 23.51 17.54
CA LEU A 701 15.00 24.19 17.10
C LEU A 701 15.09 24.71 15.67
N VAL A 702 16.21 25.35 15.29
CA VAL A 702 16.43 25.84 13.93
C VAL A 702 16.53 24.69 12.90
N TYR A 703 16.99 23.50 13.30
CA TYR A 703 17.09 22.32 12.44
C TYR A 703 15.70 21.74 12.20
N THR A 704 14.88 21.69 13.26
CA THR A 704 13.46 21.32 13.20
C THR A 704 12.69 22.24 12.24
N LEU A 705 12.90 23.57 12.31
CA LEU A 705 12.29 24.49 11.37
C LEU A 705 12.82 24.33 9.94
N THR A 706 14.13 24.06 9.78
CA THR A 706 14.75 23.86 8.46
C THR A 706 14.13 22.67 7.75
N ILE A 707 14.01 21.51 8.42
CA ILE A 707 13.35 20.35 7.83
C ILE A 707 11.86 20.62 7.57
N ALA A 708 11.16 21.29 8.47
CA ALA A 708 9.74 21.57 8.30
C ALA A 708 9.48 22.49 7.10
N ASN A 709 10.26 23.56 6.93
CA ASN A 709 10.23 24.40 5.74
C ASN A 709 10.55 23.61 4.47
N ALA A 710 11.53 22.70 4.51
CA ALA A 710 11.89 21.88 3.35
C ALA A 710 10.75 20.92 2.96
N VAL A 711 10.14 20.25 3.94
CA VAL A 711 9.04 19.30 3.68
C VAL A 711 7.81 20.03 3.14
N GLY A 712 7.43 21.16 3.74
CA GLY A 712 6.34 22.00 3.23
C GLY A 712 6.61 22.53 1.81
N ALA A 713 7.82 23.06 1.56
CA ALA A 713 8.20 23.57 0.24
C ALA A 713 8.30 22.46 -0.83
N ALA A 714 8.76 21.27 -0.47
CA ALA A 714 8.79 20.13 -1.38
C ALA A 714 7.37 19.66 -1.74
N THR A 715 6.43 19.67 -0.79
CA THR A 715 5.01 19.38 -1.08
C THR A 715 4.43 20.41 -2.05
N ALA A 716 4.83 21.68 -1.90
CA ALA A 716 4.36 22.76 -2.78
C ALA A 716 4.80 22.64 -4.25
N MET A 717 5.81 21.81 -4.54
CA MET A 717 6.35 21.60 -5.89
C MET A 717 5.53 20.59 -6.71
N GLY A 718 4.48 20.00 -6.15
CA GLY A 718 3.52 19.11 -6.84
C GLY A 718 2.08 19.50 -6.53
N CYS A 719 1.09 18.78 -7.08
CA CYS A 719 -0.33 18.94 -6.78
C CYS A 719 -0.67 18.32 -5.41
N GLY A 720 -0.25 18.98 -4.32
CA GLY A 720 -0.07 18.37 -3.01
C GLY A 720 -1.35 18.13 -2.19
N ALA A 721 -1.81 16.88 -2.15
CA ALA A 721 -2.72 16.33 -1.14
C ALA A 721 -2.62 14.79 -1.18
N GLY A 722 -3.01 14.10 -0.12
CA GLY A 722 -3.03 12.65 -0.03
C GLY A 722 -1.73 12.00 -0.50
N ARG A 723 -1.82 11.19 -1.56
CA ARG A 723 -0.67 10.47 -2.10
C ARG A 723 0.36 11.38 -2.77
N ASN A 724 -0.02 12.61 -3.12
CA ASN A 724 0.82 13.59 -3.81
C ASN A 724 1.65 14.47 -2.87
N VAL A 725 1.53 14.28 -1.55
CA VAL A 725 2.47 14.85 -0.56
C VAL A 725 3.93 14.55 -0.95
N ALA A 726 4.91 15.36 -0.55
CA ALA A 726 6.30 15.10 -0.93
C ALA A 726 6.84 13.76 -0.41
N LYS A 727 7.60 13.06 -1.26
CA LYS A 727 8.41 11.90 -0.86
C LYS A 727 9.73 12.37 -0.25
N LEU A 728 10.29 11.57 0.67
CA LEU A 728 11.56 11.88 1.34
C LEU A 728 12.71 12.21 0.36
N LYS A 729 12.75 11.56 -0.80
CA LYS A 729 13.73 11.85 -1.85
C LYS A 729 13.68 13.31 -2.33
N GLN A 730 12.48 13.85 -2.57
CA GLN A 730 12.30 15.24 -3.01
C GLN A 730 12.74 16.22 -1.91
N VAL A 731 12.45 15.90 -0.65
CA VAL A 731 12.89 16.69 0.51
C VAL A 731 14.43 16.71 0.58
N LEU A 732 15.09 15.55 0.44
CA LEU A 732 16.55 15.44 0.45
C LEU A 732 17.19 16.25 -0.69
N GLU A 733 16.62 16.20 -1.89
CA GLU A 733 17.08 16.98 -3.03
C GLU A 733 16.97 18.49 -2.78
N LEU A 734 15.85 18.94 -2.22
CA LEU A 734 15.64 20.34 -1.88
C LEU A 734 16.61 20.84 -0.81
N VAL A 735 16.80 20.06 0.27
CA VAL A 735 17.75 20.37 1.34
C VAL A 735 19.18 20.44 0.81
N ARG A 736 19.59 19.51 -0.07
CA ARG A 736 20.90 19.56 -0.74
C ARG A 736 21.08 20.80 -1.61
N GLY A 737 20.01 21.23 -2.28
CA GLY A 737 20.01 22.44 -3.10
C GLY A 737 20.32 23.72 -2.30
N SER A 738 20.07 23.74 -0.98
CA SER A 738 20.47 24.80 -0.06
C SER A 738 20.07 26.22 -0.52
N ASN A 739 18.89 26.34 -1.14
CA ASN A 739 18.41 27.59 -1.73
C ASN A 739 17.25 28.19 -0.93
N LEU A 740 17.55 29.16 -0.07
CA LEU A 740 16.55 29.86 0.76
C LEU A 740 15.96 31.07 0.03
N ASN A 741 14.70 31.36 0.34
CA ASN A 741 14.01 32.60 0.02
C ASN A 741 14.29 33.64 1.12
N GLU A 742 15.54 34.10 1.20
CA GLU A 742 15.95 35.09 2.18
C GLU A 742 15.49 36.49 1.77
N ASP A 743 14.52 37.02 2.52
CA ASP A 743 14.21 38.44 2.57
C ASP A 743 14.90 39.04 3.80
N ASP A 744 16.19 39.36 3.66
CA ASP A 744 17.02 39.88 4.76
C ASP A 744 16.42 41.14 5.38
N LYS A 745 15.78 41.98 4.56
CA LYS A 745 15.14 43.22 5.02
C LYS A 745 13.95 42.89 5.93
N PHE A 746 13.07 41.99 5.52
CA PHE A 746 11.94 41.55 6.35
C PHE A 746 12.42 40.99 7.69
N TRP A 747 13.39 40.08 7.68
CA TRP A 747 13.89 39.45 8.91
C TRP A 747 14.61 40.45 9.81
N GLU A 748 15.40 41.37 9.26
CA GLU A 748 16.01 42.44 10.06
C GLU A 748 14.97 43.36 10.69
N GLU A 749 13.97 43.80 9.93
CA GLU A 749 12.91 44.68 10.44
C GLU A 749 12.05 44.01 11.51
N LEU A 750 11.73 42.72 11.34
CA LEU A 750 10.99 41.96 12.33
C LEU A 750 11.83 41.77 13.61
N LEU A 751 13.07 41.32 13.48
CA LEU A 751 13.90 40.97 14.64
C LEU A 751 14.42 42.20 15.40
N LYS A 752 14.66 43.34 14.74
CA LYS A 752 15.05 44.59 15.41
C LYS A 752 14.02 45.08 16.43
N LYS A 753 12.74 44.75 16.26
CA LYS A 753 11.68 45.08 17.22
C LYS A 753 11.78 44.29 18.53
N HIS A 754 12.60 43.25 18.55
CA HIS A 754 12.71 42.26 19.62
C HIS A 754 14.16 42.09 20.13
N SER A 755 14.99 43.14 20.02
CA SER A 755 16.40 43.09 20.45
C SER A 755 16.61 42.83 21.94
N ASP A 756 15.55 43.03 22.75
CA ASP A 756 15.63 43.09 24.21
C ASP A 756 14.99 41.89 24.90
N THR A 757 14.36 40.96 24.15
CA THR A 757 13.33 40.07 24.70
C THR A 757 13.74 38.60 24.89
N GLU A 758 14.71 38.06 24.15
CA GLU A 758 15.16 36.65 24.27
C GLU A 758 16.39 36.35 23.37
N GLU A 759 17.04 35.19 23.54
CA GLU A 759 18.06 34.72 22.58
C GLU A 759 17.38 34.29 21.26
N ILE A 760 17.72 34.99 20.17
CA ILE A 760 17.14 34.76 18.84
C ILE A 760 18.14 34.02 17.96
N THR A 761 17.73 32.88 17.40
CA THR A 761 18.49 32.12 16.40
C THR A 761 17.88 32.28 15.02
N LEU A 762 18.66 32.69 14.01
CA LEU A 762 18.21 32.82 12.63
C LEU A 762 19.04 31.93 11.70
N LEU A 763 18.36 31.12 10.88
CA LEU A 763 18.98 30.38 9.77
C LEU A 763 19.35 31.35 8.64
N THR A 764 20.60 31.29 8.16
CA THR A 764 21.08 32.14 7.06
C THR A 764 21.91 31.36 6.03
N LYS A 765 21.96 31.81 4.77
CA LYS A 765 22.73 31.19 3.68
C LYS A 765 24.23 31.40 3.86
N ALA A 766 24.65 32.58 4.31
CA ALA A 766 26.05 32.94 4.52
C ALA A 766 26.54 32.68 5.96
N VAL A 767 27.84 32.40 6.11
CA VAL A 767 28.56 32.41 7.39
C VAL A 767 28.93 33.86 7.70
N ILE A 768 28.04 34.59 8.38
CA ILE A 768 28.39 35.92 8.88
C ILE A 768 29.01 35.74 10.26
N ASN A 769 30.34 35.93 10.35
CA ASN A 769 31.03 36.11 11.62
C ASN A 769 30.64 37.47 12.21
N GLY A 770 29.52 37.48 12.92
CA GLY A 770 28.98 38.66 13.59
C GLY A 770 27.80 38.25 14.46
N SER A 771 28.08 37.70 15.64
CA SER A 771 27.08 37.60 16.71
C SER A 771 26.90 38.99 17.31
N ASN A 772 25.74 39.60 17.11
CA ASN A 772 25.28 40.59 18.07
C ASN A 772 24.81 39.81 19.31
N ASN A 773 25.02 40.31 20.54
CA ASN A 773 24.77 39.55 21.78
C ASN A 773 23.37 38.92 21.90
N TRP A 774 22.38 39.40 21.15
CA TRP A 774 21.00 38.92 21.15
C TRP A 774 20.60 38.08 19.92
N LEU A 775 21.39 38.08 18.84
CA LEU A 775 21.07 37.40 17.57
C LEU A 775 22.18 36.44 17.13
N GLN A 776 21.90 35.14 17.20
CA GLN A 776 22.75 34.07 16.71
C GLN A 776 22.37 33.68 15.28
N ARG A 777 23.29 33.85 14.33
CA ARG A 777 23.09 33.38 12.94
C ARG A 777 23.69 31.98 12.76
N VAL A 778 22.91 31.07 12.18
CA VAL A 778 23.31 29.68 11.92
C VAL A 778 23.33 29.44 10.42
N SER A 779 24.49 29.06 9.89
CA SER A 779 24.64 28.77 8.47
C SER A 779 23.85 27.54 8.04
N LEU A 780 23.11 27.66 6.94
CA LEU A 780 22.40 26.56 6.30
C LEU A 780 23.32 25.39 5.97
N GLN A 781 24.55 25.65 5.51
CA GLN A 781 25.48 24.57 5.17
C GLN A 781 25.82 23.69 6.39
N LYS A 782 25.95 24.30 7.57
CA LYS A 782 26.15 23.56 8.83
C LYS A 782 24.93 22.70 9.14
N VAL A 783 23.74 23.28 9.07
CA VAL A 783 22.48 22.56 9.34
C VAL A 783 22.31 21.39 8.37
N VAL A 784 22.52 21.62 7.07
CA VAL A 784 22.42 20.60 6.02
C VAL A 784 23.41 19.45 6.24
N GLY A 785 24.66 19.75 6.57
CA GLY A 785 25.69 18.73 6.82
C GLY A 785 25.38 17.81 8.01
N GLU A 786 24.69 18.32 9.03
CA GLU A 786 24.30 17.55 10.21
C GLU A 786 22.91 16.88 10.06
N LEU A 787 22.01 17.48 9.27
CA LEU A 787 20.64 17.02 9.07
C LEU A 787 20.54 15.89 8.03
N LEU A 788 21.26 15.99 6.91
CA LEU A 788 21.20 15.00 5.83
C LEU A 788 21.51 13.58 6.29
N PRO A 789 22.59 13.30 7.06
CA PRO A 789 22.87 11.95 7.53
C PRO A 789 21.76 11.36 8.40
N LYS A 790 21.07 12.21 9.18
CA LYS A 790 19.94 11.77 10.02
C LYS A 790 18.74 11.37 9.18
N LEU A 791 18.45 12.11 8.10
CA LEU A 791 17.35 11.81 7.18
C LEU A 791 17.64 10.61 6.28
N GLU A 792 18.88 10.47 5.81
CA GLU A 792 19.30 9.30 5.03
C GLU A 792 19.30 8.02 5.88
N CYS A 793 19.65 8.12 7.17
CA CYS A 793 19.51 7.02 8.12
C CYS A 793 18.03 6.64 8.35
N ALA A 794 17.13 7.62 8.42
CA ALA A 794 15.69 7.37 8.48
C ALA A 794 15.19 6.65 7.22
N GLN A 795 15.67 7.05 6.03
CA GLN A 795 15.39 6.37 4.76
C GLN A 795 15.86 4.91 4.76
N ALA A 796 17.07 4.64 5.28
CA ALA A 796 17.61 3.29 5.38
C ALA A 796 16.83 2.42 6.37
N LYS A 797 16.34 3.01 7.48
CA LYS A 797 15.44 2.34 8.43
C LYS A 797 14.06 2.09 7.86
N GLN A 798 13.48 3.00 7.09
CA GLN A 798 12.26 2.76 6.32
C GLN A 798 12.44 1.59 5.35
N GLY A 799 13.58 1.55 4.66
CA GLY A 799 13.98 0.39 3.87
C GLY A 799 14.01 -0.88 4.72
N PHE A 800 14.55 -0.83 5.94
CA PHE A 800 14.62 -1.95 6.88
C PHE A 800 13.30 -2.32 7.58
N TYR A 801 12.35 -1.41 7.78
CA TYR A 801 11.03 -1.67 8.38
C TYR A 801 10.00 -2.05 7.31
N MET A 802 10.09 -1.51 6.10
CA MET A 802 9.47 -2.15 4.93
C MET A 802 10.06 -3.53 4.78
N VAL A 803 11.39 -3.69 4.74
CA VAL A 803 12.03 -5.01 4.60
C VAL A 803 11.77 -5.92 5.80
N ASN A 804 11.59 -5.45 7.05
CA ASN A 804 11.27 -6.30 8.21
C ASN A 804 9.78 -6.55 8.43
N GLY A 805 8.90 -5.62 8.06
CA GLY A 805 7.47 -5.87 7.90
C GLY A 805 7.22 -6.83 6.73
N ILE A 806 8.04 -6.72 5.68
CA ILE A 806 8.18 -7.69 4.60
C ILE A 806 8.93 -8.94 5.07
N ILE A 807 9.82 -8.98 6.08
CA ILE A 807 10.51 -10.23 6.52
C ILE A 807 9.70 -10.98 7.58
N SER A 808 8.85 -10.31 8.36
CA SER A 808 7.88 -10.99 9.22
C SER A 808 6.73 -11.61 8.40
N THR A 809 6.51 -11.12 7.18
CA THR A 809 5.54 -11.68 6.21
C THR A 809 6.18 -12.35 4.98
N SER A 810 7.50 -12.26 4.81
CA SER A 810 8.25 -12.87 3.71
C SER A 810 9.56 -13.49 4.21
N LYS A 811 9.49 -14.80 4.45
CA LYS A 811 10.65 -15.68 4.31
C LYS A 811 10.97 -15.98 2.83
N GLY A 812 10.48 -15.19 1.88
CA GLY A 812 10.50 -15.52 0.44
C GLY A 812 11.29 -14.58 -0.49
N SER A 813 11.54 -13.32 -0.13
CA SER A 813 11.98 -12.31 -1.12
C SER A 813 13.44 -11.84 -1.02
N MET A 814 14.27 -12.49 -0.20
CA MET A 814 15.67 -12.05 -0.02
C MET A 814 16.65 -12.60 -1.08
N MET A 815 16.16 -13.32 -2.10
CA MET A 815 17.00 -13.94 -3.14
C MET A 815 17.16 -13.09 -4.42
N THR A 816 16.28 -12.12 -4.68
CA THR A 816 16.20 -11.46 -5.99
C THR A 816 17.06 -10.19 -6.11
N ALA A 817 17.28 -9.46 -5.00
CA ALA A 817 18.16 -8.27 -5.02
C ALA A 817 19.66 -8.62 -5.13
N ARG A 818 20.02 -9.89 -4.88
CA ARG A 818 21.40 -10.38 -4.95
C ARG A 818 21.88 -10.60 -6.40
N LEU A 819 20.96 -10.75 -7.36
CA LEU A 819 21.28 -11.05 -8.76
C LEU A 819 21.46 -9.78 -9.63
N TYR A 820 20.73 -8.70 -9.34
CA TYR A 820 20.77 -7.49 -10.17
C TYR A 820 22.07 -6.66 -10.03
N LEU A 821 22.70 -6.70 -8.85
CA LEU A 821 23.97 -6.00 -8.59
C LEU A 821 25.21 -6.80 -9.04
N LEU A 822 25.07 -8.09 -9.34
CA LEU A 822 26.15 -8.96 -9.80
C LEU A 822 26.33 -8.95 -11.34
N GLU A 823 25.33 -8.50 -12.09
CA GLU A 823 25.35 -8.57 -13.56
C GLU A 823 25.86 -7.30 -14.26
N HIS A 824 25.98 -6.16 -13.58
CA HIS A 824 26.20 -4.86 -14.24
C HIS A 824 27.41 -4.04 -13.74
N LEU A 825 28.38 -4.68 -13.06
CA LEU A 825 29.66 -4.06 -12.70
C LEU A 825 30.85 -4.88 -13.23
N PRO A 826 31.92 -4.25 -13.77
CA PRO A 826 33.06 -4.98 -14.32
C PRO A 826 33.73 -5.91 -13.28
N PRO A 827 34.35 -7.04 -13.69
CA PRO A 827 34.83 -8.10 -12.81
C PRO A 827 35.82 -7.67 -11.70
N LEU A 828 36.43 -6.49 -11.84
CA LEU A 828 37.38 -5.92 -10.88
C LEU A 828 36.70 -5.32 -9.63
N VAL A 829 35.42 -4.92 -9.72
CA VAL A 829 34.66 -4.31 -8.61
C VAL A 829 34.09 -5.40 -7.67
N CYS A 830 33.67 -6.54 -8.23
CA CYS A 830 33.18 -7.68 -7.44
C CYS A 830 34.26 -8.32 -6.54
N LYS A 831 35.53 -8.34 -6.97
CA LYS A 831 36.64 -8.87 -6.14
C LYS A 831 36.98 -7.99 -4.92
N ILE A 832 36.69 -6.69 -4.97
CA ILE A 832 36.92 -5.79 -3.83
C ILE A 832 35.75 -5.86 -2.83
N SER A 833 34.51 -6.03 -3.33
CA SER A 833 33.31 -6.13 -2.49
C SER A 833 33.24 -7.46 -1.71
N ALA A 834 33.68 -8.57 -2.32
CA ALA A 834 33.73 -9.88 -1.65
C ALA A 834 34.78 -9.96 -0.53
N TYR A 835 35.89 -9.21 -0.62
CA TYR A 835 36.93 -9.19 0.42
C TYR A 835 36.54 -8.33 1.63
N LEU A 836 35.65 -7.34 1.46
CA LEU A 836 35.17 -6.47 2.53
C LEU A 836 33.99 -7.08 3.34
N PHE A 837 33.25 -8.03 2.77
CA PHE A 837 32.06 -8.62 3.42
C PHE A 837 32.31 -9.95 4.17
N CYS A 838 33.52 -10.50 4.13
CA CYS A 838 33.84 -11.80 4.74
C CYS A 838 34.63 -11.74 6.06
N SER A 839 34.63 -10.59 6.75
CA SER A 839 35.24 -10.47 8.08
C SER A 839 34.33 -9.70 9.04
N HIS A 840 33.32 -10.37 9.58
CA HIS A 840 32.68 -10.01 10.85
C HIS A 840 32.21 -11.30 11.55
N ALA A 841 33.17 -11.97 12.19
CA ALA A 841 32.92 -12.81 13.36
C ALA A 841 33.51 -12.05 14.56
N GLU A 842 32.72 -11.94 15.62
CA GLU A 842 33.02 -11.17 16.83
C GLU A 842 34.31 -11.64 17.51
N HIS A 843 35.25 -10.72 17.75
CA HIS A 843 35.87 -10.42 19.06
C HIS A 843 37.12 -9.52 18.90
N ASN A 844 37.27 -8.61 19.87
CA ASN A 844 38.40 -7.70 20.16
C ASN A 844 38.55 -6.39 19.36
N LYS A 845 38.32 -5.29 20.09
CA LYS A 845 38.72 -3.92 19.78
C LYS A 845 40.25 -3.77 19.93
N ILE A 846 40.82 -2.82 19.17
CA ILE A 846 42.23 -2.36 19.16
C ILE A 846 43.14 -3.19 18.24
N PHE A 847 43.14 -2.92 16.91
CA PHE A 847 44.32 -3.15 16.02
C PHE A 847 44.16 -2.62 14.56
N TRP A 848 43.19 -1.76 14.25
CA TRP A 848 42.81 -1.43 12.86
C TRP A 848 43.35 -0.11 12.27
N VAL A 849 44.29 0.59 12.93
CA VAL A 849 44.72 1.93 12.47
C VAL A 849 45.92 1.93 11.51
N ASN A 850 46.69 0.84 11.37
CA ASN A 850 47.95 0.88 10.60
C ASN A 850 47.95 0.19 9.22
N TRP A 851 46.80 -0.25 8.69
CA TRP A 851 46.78 -1.04 7.44
C TRP A 851 46.29 -0.30 6.18
N ILE A 852 45.73 0.91 6.31
CA ILE A 852 45.11 1.66 5.19
C ILE A 852 46.11 2.53 4.39
N ALA A 853 47.36 2.68 4.84
CA ALA A 853 48.30 3.62 4.23
C ALA A 853 49.07 3.15 2.97
N TYR A 854 48.91 1.90 2.50
CA TYR A 854 49.83 1.31 1.51
C TYR A 854 49.29 1.03 0.08
N LEU A 855 48.06 1.46 -0.28
CA LEU A 855 47.45 1.11 -1.59
C LEU A 855 46.86 2.30 -2.36
N LEU A 856 47.61 3.39 -2.49
CA LEU A 856 47.19 4.62 -3.18
C LEU A 856 48.14 5.04 -4.33
N PRO A 857 48.34 4.21 -5.38
CA PRO A 857 48.60 4.84 -6.70
C PRO A 857 48.03 4.16 -7.97
N SER A 858 47.22 3.10 -7.92
CA SER A 858 46.92 2.29 -9.13
C SER A 858 45.50 2.35 -9.71
N LYS A 859 44.67 3.36 -9.37
CA LYS A 859 43.26 3.45 -9.85
C LYS A 859 42.86 4.67 -10.69
N LEU A 860 43.76 5.60 -11.02
CA LEU A 860 43.39 6.74 -11.87
C LEU A 860 43.13 6.37 -13.34
N LEU A 861 43.76 5.32 -13.87
CA LEU A 861 43.62 4.92 -15.28
C LEU A 861 42.28 4.25 -15.63
N ALA A 862 41.57 3.69 -14.63
CA ALA A 862 40.29 3.01 -14.87
C ALA A 862 39.12 3.99 -15.04
N ILE A 863 39.22 5.19 -14.45
CA ILE A 863 38.16 6.21 -14.48
C ILE A 863 38.14 6.91 -15.84
N GLU A 864 39.30 7.26 -16.41
CA GLU A 864 39.39 7.88 -17.74
C GLU A 864 38.82 7.00 -18.87
N ALA A 865 38.95 5.67 -18.77
CA ALA A 865 38.44 4.75 -19.78
C ALA A 865 36.91 4.67 -19.77
N ILE A 866 36.28 4.76 -18.59
CA ILE A 866 34.82 4.68 -18.42
C ILE A 866 34.16 5.99 -18.89
N THR A 867 34.79 7.15 -18.62
CA THR A 867 34.26 8.44 -19.06
C THR A 867 34.30 8.60 -20.58
N ARG A 868 35.31 8.05 -21.27
CA ARG A 868 35.37 8.03 -22.74
C ARG A 868 34.36 7.08 -23.39
N TYR A 869 34.06 5.94 -22.75
CA TYR A 869 33.06 5.00 -23.25
C TYR A 869 31.65 5.61 -23.19
N LEU A 870 31.30 6.27 -22.08
CA LEU A 870 29.98 6.89 -21.89
C LEU A 870 29.76 8.16 -22.72
N GLY A 871 30.81 8.93 -23.02
CA GLY A 871 30.71 10.13 -23.85
C GLY A 871 30.40 9.86 -25.33
N SER A 872 30.72 8.67 -25.84
CA SER A 872 30.61 8.34 -27.27
C SER A 872 29.22 7.85 -27.72
N HIS A 873 28.30 7.58 -26.79
CA HIS A 873 26.97 7.01 -27.10
C HIS A 873 25.82 7.97 -26.76
N PHE A 874 26.12 9.23 -26.43
CA PHE A 874 25.10 10.20 -26.02
C PHE A 874 24.29 10.77 -27.21
N GLU A 875 24.84 10.79 -28.43
CA GLU A 875 24.14 11.33 -29.60
C GLU A 875 23.14 10.35 -30.24
N THR A 876 23.23 9.04 -29.95
CA THR A 876 22.30 8.04 -30.53
C THR A 876 21.03 7.86 -29.70
N TRP A 877 21.01 8.34 -28.45
CA TRP A 877 19.84 8.25 -27.57
C TRP A 877 18.90 9.46 -27.66
N ALA A 878 19.32 10.55 -28.31
CA ALA A 878 18.49 11.76 -28.47
C ALA A 878 17.56 11.73 -29.70
N ALA A 879 17.60 10.69 -30.53
CA ALA A 879 16.71 10.52 -31.69
C ALA A 879 15.58 9.51 -31.45
N ILE A 880 15.51 8.90 -30.26
CA ILE A 880 14.44 8.01 -29.81
C ILE A 880 14.00 8.48 -28.42
N PHE A 881 13.52 9.71 -28.34
CA PHE A 881 12.67 10.21 -27.26
C PHE A 881 11.78 11.32 -27.81
#